data_AF-A0A8H5HM60-F1
#
_entry.id   AF-A0A8H5HM60-F1
#
_cell.length_a   1.000
_cell.length_b   1.000
_cell.length_c   1.000
_cell.angle_alpha   90.00
_cell.angle_beta   90.00
_cell.angle_gamma   90.00
#
_symmetry.space_group_name_H-M   'P 1'
#
loop_
_entity.id
_entity.type
_entity.pdbx_description
1 polymer ?
#
loop_
_entity_poly.entity_id
_entity_poly.type
_entity_poly.pdbx_seq_one_letter_code
_entity_poly.pdbx_strand_id
1 'polypeptide(L)'
;MCSFNSTRVMAYASHLAIQEDGDSLTTGKWSSECPAKAPRDMECAREYDKGSYFRTCEHAACAYETETCYGCPRLKSDFVEVSTQNGGLECGYSTGGKITNTCSYNATDGRLVRSTSKSPRCPSSTTKASACARAQQSKEAVAKEAAFLKENFTDKGLLLRSFKILGAEKLKGVVGHFVKDLRGKTEYGYFYVATDMQKQEEARRRKEELRKCLKETSVRFNPSRPQAMATLLHLLAVPMLAVLTLGQSTTTIPPPGQPFHPGVAGEFQLIGDSLVSAQQLFLGTEKNVYFVDKVENNPTRINGHPAWASEWTVASESQRTMDAKTNSFCAGGNVMGNGTWVNIGGNQAVTYGGEAAPSQHGGGPYNNPDGRRSIRLLNPCDDGNCDWILSPVSSAQRWYPTIETLEDGTLIILGGCRNGGYVNDAYQDNPTYEFFPPKGDPILSPVLQRTLPANLYPLTWLLPSGKLLIQSNWATVLLDYRKRRETTLDDIPDAVRTYPASAGTIMMPLTPANNWTATIMFCGGSDVQPRQWLNPNWIIPTYPASASCVKLTPDVSKSYVQDDPLPEGRSMANLIFLPDGKILCLNGAKLGTAGYGNQSWAIGMSYADQPVLTPVMYDPAAPAGKRWSRGGLSASNIPRMYHSSATLLPDGSVFVSGSNPNSDYNVGPTVEYPTEYRTERFYPPYYNKRRPQPVGLLRQLSYGGPSFDVTLDADDLFGDIENVKKASIVIIRPGFSTHSMNMGQRFVQLESTYTGFRDNTAVLHVSQLPPNPAILAPGPAFIFVVVNGVPSVGAQVMVGSGSLGAQSVQPIGDLPASSMEQPSSELGAAQSSHNAASSQVPQWLAAAAWGILLVVISYAW
;
A
#
# COMPACT_ATOMS: atom_id res chain seq x y z
N MET A 1 23.94 17.37 37.20
CA MET A 1 25.41 17.31 37.23
C MET A 1 25.82 16.86 35.83
N CYS A 2 26.42 17.67 34.95
CA CYS A 2 27.34 18.83 35.11
C CYS A 2 28.69 18.37 35.70
N SER A 3 29.87 18.72 35.16
CA SER A 3 30.21 19.68 34.08
C SER A 3 31.68 19.48 33.58
N PHE A 4 32.14 20.34 32.65
CA PHE A 4 33.52 20.64 32.20
C PHE A 4 34.11 19.76 31.07
N ASN A 5 34.63 20.22 29.91
CA ASN A 5 35.08 21.55 29.37
C ASN A 5 36.49 21.99 29.87
N SER A 6 37.50 22.42 29.07
CA SER A 6 37.68 22.61 27.59
C SER A 6 39.13 22.17 27.16
N THR A 7 40.05 22.80 26.37
CA THR A 7 40.21 24.13 25.71
C THR A 7 41.44 24.19 24.73
N ARG A 8 41.30 24.77 23.51
CA ARG A 8 42.34 25.52 22.70
C ARG A 8 43.64 24.80 22.18
N VAL A 9 44.42 25.27 21.18
CA VAL A 9 44.22 26.08 19.92
C VAL A 9 45.52 26.09 19.04
N MET A 10 45.42 26.49 17.75
CA MET A 10 46.49 26.68 16.70
C MET A 10 47.17 25.39 16.15
N ALA A 11 47.56 25.18 14.88
CA ALA A 11 47.69 25.93 13.60
C ALA A 11 49.14 26.27 13.14
N TYR A 12 49.54 25.83 11.92
CA TYR A 12 50.76 26.24 11.20
C TYR A 12 50.70 25.92 9.69
N ALA A 13 51.48 26.64 8.86
CA ALA A 13 51.68 26.48 7.40
C ALA A 13 53.00 27.19 6.97
N SER A 14 53.47 27.32 5.72
CA SER A 14 53.01 26.92 4.35
C SER A 14 54.20 26.94 3.35
N HIS A 15 54.17 26.10 2.30
CA HIS A 15 55.06 26.14 1.11
C HIS A 15 54.20 25.98 -0.17
N LEU A 16 54.29 26.80 -1.24
CA LEU A 16 55.40 27.27 -2.11
C LEU A 16 55.80 26.21 -3.17
N ALA A 17 56.00 26.52 -4.46
CA ALA A 17 55.85 27.79 -5.21
C ALA A 17 55.92 27.58 -6.77
N ILE A 18 56.04 28.71 -7.51
CA ILE A 18 56.64 28.91 -8.86
C ILE A 18 55.65 29.11 -10.04
N GLN A 19 55.96 30.09 -10.90
CA GLN A 19 55.26 30.50 -12.14
C GLN A 19 55.92 29.86 -13.40
N GLU A 20 55.95 30.36 -14.65
CA GLU A 20 55.55 31.57 -15.43
C GLU A 20 55.35 31.04 -16.90
N ASP A 21 54.90 31.70 -17.97
CA ASP A 21 54.51 33.08 -18.37
C ASP A 21 53.60 32.91 -19.64
N GLY A 22 53.34 33.94 -20.47
CA GLY A 22 53.27 33.72 -21.93
C GLY A 22 52.26 34.48 -22.81
N ASP A 23 52.35 35.82 -22.88
CA ASP A 23 52.06 36.64 -24.08
C ASP A 23 50.62 36.75 -24.67
N SER A 24 50.47 37.49 -25.79
CA SER A 24 49.33 38.42 -25.98
C SER A 24 48.76 38.66 -27.40
N LEU A 25 47.60 39.33 -27.45
CA LEU A 25 46.98 40.10 -28.57
C LEU A 25 46.57 39.41 -29.90
N THR A 26 45.27 39.48 -30.25
CA THR A 26 44.73 40.19 -31.45
C THR A 26 43.18 40.09 -31.54
N THR A 27 42.56 40.76 -32.54
CA THR A 27 41.14 41.14 -32.54
C THR A 27 40.25 40.46 -33.60
N GLY A 28 39.18 39.80 -33.14
CA GLY A 28 37.80 40.02 -33.61
C GLY A 28 37.30 39.42 -34.95
N LYS A 29 36.36 38.48 -34.85
CA LYS A 29 35.09 38.45 -35.61
C LYS A 29 34.10 37.45 -35.00
N TRP A 30 32.80 37.65 -35.23
CA TRP A 30 31.72 36.77 -34.76
C TRP A 30 31.29 35.78 -35.86
N SER A 31 31.17 34.49 -35.51
CA SER A 31 29.96 33.67 -35.82
C SER A 31 30.07 32.22 -35.34
N SER A 32 28.92 31.62 -35.01
CA SER A 32 28.62 30.17 -35.06
C SER A 32 29.51 29.19 -34.28
N GLU A 33 29.41 29.16 -32.95
CA GLU A 33 29.57 27.92 -32.18
C GLU A 33 28.47 27.76 -31.10
N CYS A 34 27.72 26.67 -31.22
CA CYS A 34 27.38 25.80 -30.10
C CYS A 34 28.14 24.49 -30.37
N PRO A 35 28.66 23.78 -29.35
CA PRO A 35 27.93 23.52 -28.09
C PRO A 35 28.78 23.60 -26.80
N ALA A 36 28.14 23.20 -25.69
CA ALA A 36 28.75 22.68 -24.47
C ALA A 36 29.71 23.58 -23.64
N LYS A 37 29.12 24.31 -22.68
CA LYS A 37 29.72 24.54 -21.35
C LYS A 37 28.66 24.98 -20.33
N ALA A 38 28.12 24.01 -19.60
CA ALA A 38 27.24 24.24 -18.45
C ALA A 38 27.56 23.26 -17.30
N PRO A 39 28.54 23.58 -16.44
CA PRO A 39 28.51 23.17 -15.03
C PRO A 39 27.20 23.70 -14.39
N ARG A 40 26.49 23.04 -13.46
CA ARG A 40 26.92 22.33 -12.23
C ARG A 40 27.77 23.26 -11.34
N ASP A 41 27.34 23.69 -10.15
CA ASP A 41 26.36 23.09 -9.24
C ASP A 41 25.77 24.12 -8.24
N MET A 42 24.85 23.66 -7.36
CA MET A 42 24.53 24.14 -5.99
C MET A 42 24.69 25.66 -5.68
N GLU A 43 23.66 26.41 -5.28
CA GLU A 43 22.99 26.31 -3.96
C GLU A 43 21.64 27.06 -3.90
N CYS A 44 20.64 26.44 -3.26
CA CYS A 44 19.51 27.10 -2.60
C CYS A 44 18.87 26.15 -1.58
N ALA A 45 19.70 25.62 -0.67
CA ALA A 45 19.26 24.71 0.37
C ALA A 45 18.40 25.43 1.44
N ARG A 46 17.54 24.67 2.12
CA ARG A 46 16.79 25.13 3.31
C ARG A 46 17.73 25.23 4.52
N GLU A 47 17.47 26.22 5.37
CA GLU A 47 17.29 25.91 6.80
C GLU A 47 15.80 26.00 7.17
N TYR A 48 15.34 25.05 7.97
CA TYR A 48 13.98 25.03 8.52
C TYR A 48 13.96 25.79 9.84
N ASP A 49 13.31 26.96 9.88
CA ASP A 49 12.73 27.49 11.13
C ASP A 49 11.84 28.74 10.94
N LYS A 50 12.16 29.60 9.96
CA LYS A 50 11.52 30.92 9.76
C LYS A 50 11.16 31.11 8.28
N GLY A 51 9.98 31.66 7.99
CA GLY A 51 9.33 31.47 6.69
C GLY A 51 9.62 32.51 5.58
N SER A 52 9.77 31.97 4.37
CA SER A 52 9.29 32.49 3.06
C SER A 52 10.20 33.36 2.14
N TYR A 53 10.31 32.88 0.88
CA TYR A 53 10.42 33.58 -0.43
C TYR A 53 11.72 34.28 -0.92
N PHE A 54 12.40 33.58 -1.85
CA PHE A 54 13.03 33.97 -3.15
C PHE A 54 13.82 35.29 -3.39
N ARG A 55 14.89 35.17 -4.20
CA ARG A 55 15.57 36.23 -5.02
C ARG A 55 16.39 35.59 -6.16
N THR A 56 17.26 36.31 -6.89
CA THR A 56 17.02 36.95 -8.22
C THR A 56 18.19 36.65 -9.17
N CYS A 57 18.03 36.87 -10.48
CA CYS A 57 19.04 36.55 -11.51
C CYS A 57 19.87 37.79 -11.94
N GLU A 58 21.14 37.60 -12.31
CA GLU A 58 22.04 38.66 -12.79
C GLU A 58 22.71 38.30 -14.12
N HIS A 59 22.15 38.75 -15.27
CA HIS A 59 22.94 39.35 -16.37
C HIS A 59 22.08 39.99 -17.47
N ALA A 60 22.64 41.01 -18.15
CA ALA A 60 21.89 41.96 -18.97
C ALA A 60 21.76 41.55 -20.46
N ALA A 61 20.70 40.81 -20.78
CA ALA A 61 20.21 40.64 -22.15
C ALA A 61 18.68 40.47 -22.27
N CYS A 62 17.98 40.10 -21.19
CA CYS A 62 16.52 39.93 -21.19
C CYS A 62 15.81 41.28 -21.04
N ALA A 63 15.59 41.97 -22.14
CA ALA A 63 14.85 43.24 -22.16
C ALA A 63 13.34 43.04 -21.97
N TYR A 64 12.86 42.92 -20.72
CA TYR A 64 11.56 43.43 -20.22
C TYR A 64 11.44 43.28 -18.69
N GLU A 65 12.05 44.19 -17.92
CA GLU A 65 11.72 44.41 -16.50
C GLU A 65 11.47 45.90 -16.22
N THR A 66 10.50 46.21 -15.35
CA THR A 66 10.25 47.57 -14.82
C THR A 66 9.83 47.57 -13.34
N GLU A 67 10.53 46.74 -12.54
CA GLU A 67 11.08 47.05 -11.20
C GLU A 67 10.27 47.91 -10.17
N THR A 68 8.94 47.98 -10.25
CA THR A 68 8.14 48.96 -9.47
C THR A 68 7.04 48.36 -8.61
N CYS A 69 7.31 47.21 -7.98
CA CYS A 69 6.87 46.94 -6.59
C CYS A 69 7.70 45.83 -5.93
N TYR A 70 7.60 45.76 -4.60
CA TYR A 70 8.18 44.72 -3.72
C TYR A 70 9.71 44.68 -3.64
N GLY A 71 10.29 45.68 -2.96
CA GLY A 71 11.56 45.45 -2.26
C GLY A 71 11.38 44.41 -1.15
N CYS A 72 12.34 43.49 -0.99
CA CYS A 72 12.29 42.45 0.04
C CYS A 72 12.16 43.04 1.46
N PRO A 73 11.43 42.39 2.38
CA PRO A 73 11.29 42.86 3.77
C PRO A 73 12.67 42.97 4.45
N ARG A 74 12.87 44.01 5.26
CA ARG A 74 14.16 44.29 5.91
C ARG A 74 14.21 43.77 7.34
N LEU A 75 13.06 43.56 7.97
CA LEU A 75 12.93 43.05 9.32
C LEU A 75 11.90 41.91 9.37
N LYS A 76 12.07 40.99 10.33
CA LYS A 76 11.19 39.83 10.57
C LYS A 76 9.78 40.19 11.07
N SER A 77 9.45 41.48 11.13
CA SER A 77 8.15 42.06 11.54
C SER A 77 7.52 42.94 10.46
N ASP A 78 8.05 42.89 9.22
CA ASP A 78 7.46 43.52 8.04
C ASP A 78 6.50 42.52 7.35
N PHE A 79 5.25 42.92 7.10
CA PHE A 79 4.26 42.07 6.41
C PHE A 79 3.17 42.91 5.72
N VAL A 80 2.34 42.26 4.89
CA VAL A 80 1.19 42.86 4.21
C VAL A 80 -0.07 42.13 4.65
N GLU A 81 -1.10 42.89 5.01
CA GLU A 81 -2.40 42.40 5.47
C GLU A 81 -3.50 42.87 4.52
N VAL A 82 -4.46 42.00 4.19
CA VAL A 82 -5.51 42.28 3.21
C VAL A 82 -6.88 42.12 3.87
N SER A 83 -7.68 43.18 3.84
CA SER A 83 -9.00 43.27 4.48
C SER A 83 -10.10 43.47 3.44
N THR A 84 -11.29 42.95 3.73
CA THR A 84 -12.51 43.10 2.91
C THR A 84 -13.69 43.65 3.71
N GLN A 85 -13.42 44.39 4.80
CA GLN A 85 -14.45 44.98 5.64
C GLN A 85 -15.22 46.09 4.90
N ASN A 86 -16.49 46.28 5.28
CA ASN A 86 -17.40 47.29 4.72
C ASN A 86 -17.60 47.28 3.19
N GLY A 87 -17.25 46.17 2.51
CA GLY A 87 -17.45 45.99 1.07
C GLY A 87 -16.34 46.56 0.17
N GLY A 88 -15.35 47.24 0.76
CA GLY A 88 -14.11 47.60 0.07
C GLY A 88 -13.11 46.44 0.05
N LEU A 89 -11.97 46.65 -0.60
CA LEU A 89 -10.80 45.76 -0.54
C LEU A 89 -9.57 46.63 -0.25
N GLU A 90 -8.92 46.38 0.88
CA GLU A 90 -7.83 47.23 1.40
C GLU A 90 -6.57 46.43 1.71
N CYS A 91 -5.41 46.98 1.34
CA CYS A 91 -4.10 46.43 1.65
C CYS A 91 -3.37 47.34 2.66
N GLY A 92 -3.11 46.81 3.85
CA GLY A 92 -2.27 47.42 4.88
C GLY A 92 -0.82 46.93 4.77
N TYR A 93 0.12 47.86 4.74
CA TYR A 93 1.55 47.56 4.73
C TYR A 93 2.11 47.83 6.14
N SER A 94 2.72 46.82 6.76
CA SER A 94 3.39 46.96 8.05
C SER A 94 4.91 46.99 7.88
N THR A 95 5.57 47.86 8.63
CA THR A 95 7.04 47.91 8.73
C THR A 95 7.42 48.05 10.19
N GLY A 96 8.29 47.18 10.69
CA GLY A 96 8.65 47.13 12.11
C GLY A 96 7.46 46.93 13.07
N GLY A 97 6.40 46.25 12.63
CA GLY A 97 5.19 46.02 13.43
C GLY A 97 4.24 47.22 13.58
N LYS A 98 4.36 48.27 12.76
CA LYS A 98 3.38 49.37 12.65
C LYS A 98 2.88 49.49 11.21
N ILE A 99 1.60 49.78 11.02
CA ILE A 99 1.06 50.07 9.68
C ILE A 99 1.66 51.39 9.19
N THR A 100 2.40 51.35 8.09
CA THR A 100 3.12 52.49 7.50
C THR A 100 2.41 53.09 6.29
N ASN A 101 1.60 52.31 5.58
CA ASN A 101 0.78 52.78 4.46
C ASN A 101 -0.47 51.90 4.28
N THR A 102 -1.54 52.48 3.75
CA THR A 102 -2.78 51.75 3.38
C THR A 102 -3.28 52.17 1.99
N CYS A 103 -3.74 51.19 1.22
CA CYS A 103 -4.21 51.34 -0.16
C CYS A 103 -5.58 50.64 -0.32
N SER A 104 -6.60 51.40 -0.70
CA SER A 104 -8.00 50.96 -0.79
C SER A 104 -8.45 50.91 -2.25
N TYR A 105 -9.14 49.84 -2.66
CA TYR A 105 -9.58 49.66 -4.04
C TYR A 105 -10.87 50.45 -4.35
N ASN A 106 -10.79 51.37 -5.32
CA ASN A 106 -11.95 52.08 -5.85
C ASN A 106 -12.59 51.26 -6.98
N ALA A 107 -13.77 50.69 -6.70
CA ALA A 107 -14.53 49.91 -7.68
C ALA A 107 -15.04 50.74 -8.88
N THR A 108 -15.03 52.08 -8.80
CA THR A 108 -15.56 52.97 -9.84
C THR A 108 -14.60 53.19 -11.01
N ASP A 109 -13.29 53.22 -10.75
CA ASP A 109 -12.23 53.45 -11.75
C ASP A 109 -11.18 52.32 -11.81
N GLY A 110 -11.31 51.32 -10.94
CA GLY A 110 -10.44 50.15 -10.87
C GLY A 110 -9.06 50.42 -10.25
N ARG A 111 -8.84 51.57 -9.61
CA ARG A 111 -7.54 51.99 -9.07
C ARG A 111 -7.41 51.77 -7.57
N LEU A 112 -6.16 51.60 -7.11
CA LEU A 112 -5.82 51.66 -5.70
C LEU A 112 -5.62 53.12 -5.27
N VAL A 113 -6.50 53.61 -4.41
CA VAL A 113 -6.49 54.97 -3.84
C VAL A 113 -5.85 54.91 -2.44
N ARG A 114 -5.14 55.97 -2.06
CA ARG A 114 -4.32 56.01 -0.83
C ARG A 114 -5.09 56.69 0.30
N SER A 115 -5.13 56.09 1.49
CA SER A 115 -5.79 56.65 2.67
C SER A 115 -4.84 57.39 3.64
N THR A 116 -3.53 57.11 3.65
CA THR A 116 -2.57 57.72 4.61
C THR A 116 -1.29 58.26 3.95
N SER A 117 -0.77 59.41 4.41
CA SER A 117 0.25 60.20 3.71
C SER A 117 1.68 60.11 4.28
N LYS A 118 2.39 59.00 4.01
CA LYS A 118 3.86 58.94 3.84
C LYS A 118 4.25 57.68 3.05
N SER A 119 5.41 57.70 2.38
CA SER A 119 5.81 56.70 1.35
C SER A 119 5.87 55.26 1.89
N PRO A 120 5.69 54.22 1.05
CA PRO A 120 5.67 54.20 -0.43
C PRO A 120 4.35 54.66 -1.10
N ARG A 121 4.28 54.55 -2.43
CA ARG A 121 3.06 54.79 -3.24
C ARG A 121 2.35 53.45 -3.49
N CYS A 122 1.04 53.47 -3.66
CA CYS A 122 0.27 52.31 -4.13
C CYS A 122 0.63 51.99 -5.59
N PRO A 123 0.73 50.71 -6.00
CA PRO A 123 1.04 50.34 -7.39
C PRO A 123 -0.05 50.80 -8.36
N SER A 124 0.37 51.41 -9.47
CA SER A 124 -0.50 51.80 -10.59
C SER A 124 -0.69 50.63 -11.56
N SER A 125 -1.94 50.36 -11.94
CA SER A 125 -2.29 49.27 -12.86
C SER A 125 -1.83 49.52 -14.30
N THR A 126 -1.05 48.59 -14.84
CA THR A 126 -1.00 48.30 -16.30
C THR A 126 -1.78 47.01 -16.60
N THR A 127 -2.02 46.71 -17.88
CA THR A 127 -3.21 45.98 -18.32
C THR A 127 -3.16 44.45 -18.20
N LYS A 128 -4.27 43.87 -17.71
CA LYS A 128 -4.71 42.47 -17.87
C LYS A 128 -3.79 41.34 -17.31
N ALA A 129 -3.50 41.33 -16.00
CA ALA A 129 -3.50 40.10 -15.17
C ALA A 129 -3.27 40.37 -13.66
N SER A 130 -4.26 40.87 -12.92
CA SER A 130 -4.20 40.94 -11.44
C SER A 130 -5.13 39.92 -10.78
N ALA A 131 -4.76 39.42 -9.59
CA ALA A 131 -5.53 38.39 -8.90
C ALA A 131 -6.97 38.84 -8.54
N CYS A 132 -7.17 40.13 -8.25
CA CYS A 132 -8.49 40.69 -7.90
C CYS A 132 -9.52 40.57 -9.02
N ALA A 133 -9.12 40.65 -10.29
CA ALA A 133 -10.04 40.52 -11.43
C ALA A 133 -10.76 39.15 -11.45
N ARG A 134 -10.07 38.08 -11.03
CA ARG A 134 -10.66 36.73 -10.93
C ARG A 134 -11.71 36.63 -9.81
N ALA A 135 -11.53 37.37 -8.71
CA ALA A 135 -12.52 37.45 -7.63
C ALA A 135 -13.81 38.19 -8.07
N GLN A 136 -13.71 39.14 -8.99
CA GLN A 136 -14.89 39.84 -9.53
C GLN A 136 -15.63 38.99 -10.58
N GLN A 137 -14.92 38.28 -11.45
CA GLN A 137 -15.53 37.30 -12.36
C GLN A 137 -16.25 36.17 -11.61
N SER A 138 -15.74 35.72 -10.46
CA SER A 138 -16.45 34.74 -9.62
C SER A 138 -17.75 35.30 -9.02
N LYS A 139 -17.78 36.59 -8.64
CA LYS A 139 -19.02 37.25 -8.19
C LYS A 139 -20.03 37.43 -9.33
N GLU A 140 -19.59 37.75 -10.55
CA GLU A 140 -20.48 37.84 -11.71
C GLU A 140 -21.01 36.47 -12.15
N ALA A 141 -20.21 35.40 -12.02
CA ALA A 141 -20.67 34.04 -12.23
C ALA A 141 -21.75 33.65 -11.22
N VAL A 142 -21.49 33.82 -9.91
CA VAL A 142 -22.47 33.54 -8.85
C VAL A 142 -23.72 34.43 -8.97
N ALA A 143 -23.60 35.68 -9.42
CA ALA A 143 -24.75 36.56 -9.66
C ALA A 143 -25.60 36.09 -10.86
N LYS A 144 -24.98 35.58 -11.94
CA LYS A 144 -25.68 34.98 -13.08
C LYS A 144 -26.33 33.65 -12.72
N GLU A 145 -25.67 32.83 -11.92
CA GLU A 145 -26.19 31.56 -11.41
C GLU A 145 -27.38 31.79 -10.45
N ALA A 146 -27.28 32.79 -9.56
CA ALA A 146 -28.39 33.25 -8.73
C ALA A 146 -29.54 33.86 -9.55
N ALA A 147 -29.27 34.53 -10.67
CA ALA A 147 -30.30 35.01 -11.59
C ALA A 147 -31.00 33.86 -12.33
N PHE A 148 -30.24 32.91 -12.85
CA PHE A 148 -30.74 31.69 -13.52
C PHE A 148 -31.62 30.84 -12.58
N LEU A 149 -31.23 30.70 -11.31
CA LEU A 149 -32.04 30.06 -10.27
C LEU A 149 -33.29 30.87 -9.90
N LYS A 150 -33.28 32.20 -10.07
CA LYS A 150 -34.40 33.08 -9.74
C LYS A 150 -35.45 33.14 -10.85
N GLU A 151 -35.04 33.05 -12.12
CA GLU A 151 -35.96 32.99 -13.26
C GLU A 151 -36.60 31.60 -13.39
N ASN A 152 -35.84 30.51 -13.23
CA ASN A 152 -36.36 29.14 -13.33
C ASN A 152 -37.31 28.73 -12.17
N PHE A 153 -37.37 29.49 -11.08
CA PHE A 153 -38.31 29.26 -9.97
C PHE A 153 -39.54 30.18 -9.98
N THR A 154 -39.73 31.00 -11.02
CA THR A 154 -40.88 31.93 -11.10
C THR A 154 -42.17 31.33 -11.66
N ASP A 155 -42.15 30.12 -12.23
CA ASP A 155 -43.37 29.46 -12.73
C ASP A 155 -44.22 28.90 -11.57
N LYS A 156 -45.45 29.40 -11.46
CA LYS A 156 -46.36 29.16 -10.33
C LYS A 156 -47.09 27.80 -10.40
N GLY A 157 -46.79 26.94 -11.36
CA GLY A 157 -47.50 25.67 -11.57
C GLY A 157 -47.19 24.53 -10.57
N LEU A 158 -45.95 24.40 -10.09
CA LEU A 158 -45.46 23.11 -9.56
C LEU A 158 -45.56 22.87 -8.05
N LEU A 159 -45.78 23.90 -7.22
CA LEU A 159 -45.85 23.75 -5.76
C LEU A 159 -47.19 23.19 -5.22
N LEU A 160 -48.25 23.16 -6.05
CA LEU A 160 -49.61 22.78 -5.62
C LEU A 160 -49.99 21.30 -5.80
N ARG A 161 -49.13 20.46 -6.39
CA ARG A 161 -49.37 19.00 -6.46
C ARG A 161 -48.70 18.21 -5.33
N SER A 162 -47.54 18.65 -4.85
CA SER A 162 -46.75 17.92 -3.83
C SER A 162 -47.39 17.88 -2.43
N PHE A 163 -48.33 18.77 -2.13
CA PHE A 163 -48.98 18.87 -0.82
C PHE A 163 -50.27 18.04 -0.65
N LYS A 164 -50.59 17.13 -1.58
CA LYS A 164 -51.82 16.31 -1.52
C LYS A 164 -51.61 14.82 -1.21
N ILE A 165 -50.39 14.41 -0.85
CA ILE A 165 -50.02 13.00 -0.56
C ILE A 165 -49.64 12.77 0.93
N LEU A 166 -49.46 13.84 1.73
CA LEU A 166 -49.22 13.75 3.17
C LEU A 166 -50.36 14.42 3.96
N GLY A 167 -51.37 13.63 4.34
CA GLY A 167 -52.52 14.11 5.11
C GLY A 167 -52.20 14.34 6.59
N ALA A 168 -52.20 15.60 7.03
CA ALA A 168 -52.00 15.98 8.43
C ALA A 168 -52.71 17.30 8.80
N GLU A 169 -54.04 17.28 8.94
CA GLU A 169 -54.81 18.43 9.45
C GLU A 169 -54.58 18.67 10.95
N LYS A 170 -53.44 19.25 11.36
CA LYS A 170 -53.23 19.68 12.76
C LYS A 170 -52.14 20.74 13.03
N LEU A 171 -52.03 21.78 12.19
CA LEU A 171 -51.03 22.86 12.43
C LEU A 171 -51.46 24.31 12.11
N LYS A 172 -52.78 24.59 12.01
CA LYS A 172 -53.31 25.95 11.72
C LYS A 172 -53.08 27.01 12.83
N GLY A 173 -52.49 26.66 13.97
CA GLY A 173 -52.38 27.55 15.14
C GLY A 173 -51.10 28.38 15.30
N VAL A 174 -49.98 28.01 14.64
CA VAL A 174 -48.65 28.54 15.02
C VAL A 174 -48.15 29.69 14.13
N VAL A 175 -48.63 29.80 12.90
CA VAL A 175 -48.11 30.75 11.89
C VAL A 175 -48.45 32.22 12.20
N GLY A 176 -49.47 32.48 13.02
CA GLY A 176 -49.99 33.83 13.27
C GLY A 176 -49.05 34.80 13.99
N HIS A 177 -48.00 34.33 14.66
CA HIS A 177 -47.20 35.15 15.58
C HIS A 177 -45.78 35.51 15.09
N PHE A 178 -45.32 34.96 13.96
CA PHE A 178 -43.91 35.05 13.53
C PHE A 178 -43.62 36.11 12.45
N VAL A 179 -44.64 36.83 11.96
CA VAL A 179 -44.53 37.72 10.78
C VAL A 179 -44.11 39.17 11.14
N LYS A 180 -44.03 39.53 12.45
CA LYS A 180 -43.88 40.94 12.88
C LYS A 180 -42.45 41.39 13.21
N ASP A 181 -41.52 40.48 13.45
CA ASP A 181 -40.22 40.78 14.10
C ASP A 181 -38.98 40.68 13.19
N LEU A 182 -39.16 40.52 11.87
CA LEU A 182 -38.06 40.38 10.90
C LEU A 182 -38.04 41.48 9.83
N ARG A 183 -38.00 42.74 10.28
CA ARG A 183 -37.53 43.88 9.46
C ARG A 183 -36.25 44.45 10.05
N GLY A 184 -35.09 44.08 9.49
CA GLY A 184 -33.82 44.77 9.77
C GLY A 184 -32.65 43.93 10.29
N LYS A 185 -32.39 42.74 9.75
CA LYS A 185 -31.06 42.11 9.80
C LYS A 185 -30.70 41.52 8.43
N THR A 186 -29.44 41.67 8.04
CA THR A 186 -28.86 41.20 6.78
C THR A 186 -28.45 39.73 6.84
N GLU A 187 -27.91 39.21 5.74
CA GLU A 187 -27.56 37.81 5.51
C GLU A 187 -26.45 37.28 6.47
N TYR A 188 -26.23 35.96 6.44
CA TYR A 188 -25.50 35.13 7.43
C TYR A 188 -26.25 34.88 8.74
N GLY A 189 -27.16 33.87 8.72
CA GLY A 189 -27.82 33.37 9.92
C GLY A 189 -28.61 32.04 9.80
N TYR A 190 -28.78 31.49 8.58
CA TYR A 190 -29.81 30.46 8.34
C TYR A 190 -29.40 28.99 8.51
N PHE A 191 -28.10 28.64 8.56
CA PHE A 191 -27.66 27.23 8.60
C PHE A 191 -27.30 26.68 10.00
N TYR A 192 -27.15 27.54 11.02
CA TYR A 192 -26.74 27.11 12.36
C TYR A 192 -27.89 26.76 13.32
N VAL A 193 -29.13 27.15 13.00
CA VAL A 193 -30.29 26.91 13.88
C VAL A 193 -30.97 25.56 13.59
N ALA A 194 -31.13 25.20 12.32
CA ALA A 194 -31.79 23.94 11.92
C ALA A 194 -31.01 22.69 12.40
N THR A 195 -29.68 22.74 12.35
CA THR A 195 -28.81 21.63 12.75
C THR A 195 -28.75 21.40 14.26
N ASP A 196 -28.96 22.43 15.07
CA ASP A 196 -29.06 22.28 16.53
C ASP A 196 -30.47 21.82 16.96
N MET A 197 -31.52 22.31 16.30
CA MET A 197 -32.89 21.83 16.53
C MET A 197 -33.05 20.33 16.20
N GLN A 198 -32.45 19.82 15.12
CA GLN A 198 -32.46 18.37 14.84
C GLN A 198 -31.77 17.57 15.95
N LYS A 199 -30.60 18.02 16.44
CA LYS A 199 -29.88 17.36 17.53
C LYS A 199 -30.68 17.34 18.84
N GLN A 200 -31.39 18.43 19.16
CA GLN A 200 -32.25 18.47 20.34
C GLN A 200 -33.48 17.55 20.19
N GLU A 201 -34.07 17.45 19.00
CA GLU A 201 -35.22 16.55 18.75
C GLU A 201 -34.81 15.06 18.78
N GLU A 202 -33.64 14.70 18.24
CA GLU A 202 -33.06 13.35 18.38
C GLU A 202 -32.72 13.02 19.84
N ALA A 203 -32.11 13.96 20.58
CA ALA A 203 -31.83 13.79 21.99
C ALA A 203 -33.12 13.62 22.81
N ARG A 204 -34.22 14.31 22.42
CA ARG A 204 -35.54 14.17 23.03
C ARG A 204 -36.12 12.77 22.77
N ARG A 205 -36.09 12.29 21.51
CA ARG A 205 -36.53 10.93 21.13
C ARG A 205 -35.79 9.84 21.89
N ARG A 206 -34.45 9.86 21.91
CA ARG A 206 -33.65 8.88 22.68
C ARG A 206 -34.00 8.86 24.17
N LYS A 207 -34.36 10.00 24.75
CA LYS A 207 -34.77 10.13 26.17
C LYS A 207 -36.19 9.58 26.43
N GLU A 208 -37.06 9.58 25.42
CA GLU A 208 -38.39 8.96 25.48
C GLU A 208 -38.32 7.44 25.26
N GLU A 209 -37.47 6.96 24.34
CA GLU A 209 -37.21 5.52 24.15
C GLU A 209 -36.56 4.88 25.38
N LEU A 210 -35.55 5.53 25.98
CA LEU A 210 -34.94 5.05 27.22
C LEU A 210 -35.95 4.97 28.38
N ARG A 211 -36.87 5.93 28.47
CA ARG A 211 -38.00 5.90 29.43
C ARG A 211 -39.03 4.80 29.15
N LYS A 212 -39.12 4.32 27.91
CA LYS A 212 -40.00 3.20 27.52
C LYS A 212 -39.38 1.87 27.96
N CYS A 213 -38.11 1.65 27.63
CA CYS A 213 -37.33 0.49 28.06
C CYS A 213 -37.27 0.36 29.61
N LEU A 214 -37.10 1.48 30.32
CA LEU A 214 -37.12 1.54 31.79
C LEU A 214 -38.51 1.29 32.42
N LYS A 215 -39.61 1.25 31.65
CA LYS A 215 -40.93 0.83 32.15
C LYS A 215 -41.17 -0.67 31.97
N GLU A 216 -40.67 -1.26 30.90
CA GLU A 216 -40.92 -2.67 30.53
C GLU A 216 -40.14 -3.68 31.40
N THR A 217 -39.21 -3.21 32.23
CA THR A 217 -38.29 -4.01 33.08
C THR A 217 -38.68 -4.06 34.57
N SER A 218 -39.97 -3.88 34.91
CA SER A 218 -40.41 -3.52 36.28
C SER A 218 -41.29 -4.54 37.05
N VAL A 219 -41.02 -5.86 36.97
CA VAL A 219 -41.73 -6.88 37.78
C VAL A 219 -40.79 -7.95 38.39
N ARG A 220 -40.80 -8.04 39.73
CA ARG A 220 -40.27 -9.12 40.61
C ARG A 220 -38.77 -9.46 40.52
N PHE A 221 -38.01 -9.09 41.57
CA PHE A 221 -37.60 -10.02 42.64
C PHE A 221 -37.07 -9.25 43.88
N ASN A 222 -37.18 -9.84 45.07
CA ASN A 222 -36.77 -9.31 46.38
C ASN A 222 -36.85 -10.48 47.40
N PRO A 223 -36.04 -10.58 48.49
CA PRO A 223 -34.89 -9.78 48.93
C PRO A 223 -33.55 -10.43 48.49
N SER A 224 -32.35 -10.34 49.11
CA SER A 224 -31.87 -9.78 50.40
C SER A 224 -30.38 -9.39 50.39
N ARG A 225 -29.98 -8.58 51.38
CA ARG A 225 -28.61 -8.20 51.83
C ARG A 225 -28.70 -7.83 53.34
N PRO A 226 -27.61 -7.58 54.12
CA PRO A 226 -26.28 -7.11 53.69
C PRO A 226 -25.05 -7.70 54.47
N GLN A 227 -23.86 -7.12 54.20
CA GLN A 227 -22.70 -6.97 55.12
C GLN A 227 -21.88 -8.23 55.53
N ALA A 228 -20.58 -8.15 55.83
CA ALA A 228 -19.60 -7.04 55.76
C ALA A 228 -18.13 -7.55 55.74
N MET A 229 -17.20 -6.57 55.70
CA MET A 229 -15.76 -6.64 56.03
C MET A 229 -14.78 -7.16 54.96
N ALA A 230 -13.54 -6.72 55.16
CA ALA A 230 -12.39 -6.88 54.28
C ALA A 230 -11.12 -7.07 55.15
N THR A 231 -9.96 -6.76 54.57
CA THR A 231 -8.64 -6.61 55.23
C THR A 231 -7.95 -7.85 55.82
N LEU A 232 -6.85 -8.17 55.13
CA LEU A 232 -5.47 -8.32 55.65
C LEU A 232 -4.83 -9.73 55.68
N LEU A 233 -3.61 -9.74 55.15
CA LEU A 233 -2.48 -10.67 55.30
C LEU A 233 -2.78 -12.16 55.58
N HIS A 234 -2.26 -13.02 54.70
CA HIS A 234 -1.38 -14.12 55.13
C HIS A 234 -0.18 -14.26 54.18
N LEU A 235 0.89 -14.88 54.68
CA LEU A 235 2.22 -14.96 54.07
C LEU A 235 2.52 -16.40 53.63
N LEU A 236 3.47 -16.53 52.69
CA LEU A 236 4.22 -17.77 52.38
C LEU A 236 3.41 -18.98 51.89
N ALA A 237 3.28 -19.11 50.57
CA ALA A 237 3.24 -20.40 49.90
C ALA A 237 4.20 -20.34 48.69
N VAL A 238 5.20 -21.25 48.65
CA VAL A 238 6.14 -21.35 47.54
C VAL A 238 5.52 -22.21 46.44
N PRO A 239 5.31 -21.71 45.21
CA PRO A 239 5.04 -22.58 44.08
C PRO A 239 6.34 -23.25 43.65
N MET A 240 6.36 -24.59 43.59
CA MET A 240 7.40 -25.28 42.83
C MET A 240 7.34 -24.80 41.38
N LEU A 241 8.50 -24.57 40.74
CA LEU A 241 8.58 -24.50 39.29
C LEU A 241 8.39 -25.93 38.74
N ALA A 242 7.12 -26.35 38.66
CA ALA A 242 6.71 -27.34 37.68
C ALA A 242 6.92 -26.71 36.30
N VAL A 243 8.09 -26.93 35.71
CA VAL A 243 8.36 -26.58 34.32
C VAL A 243 7.53 -27.52 33.44
N LEU A 244 6.26 -27.15 33.28
CA LEU A 244 5.40 -27.67 32.23
C LEU A 244 5.97 -27.17 30.90
N THR A 245 6.95 -27.89 30.38
CA THR A 245 7.20 -27.97 28.95
C THR A 245 5.93 -28.50 28.30
N LEU A 246 5.03 -27.58 27.97
CA LEU A 246 4.00 -27.80 26.97
C LEU A 246 4.74 -28.07 25.65
N GLY A 247 5.11 -29.33 25.45
CA GLY A 247 5.54 -29.88 24.19
C GLY A 247 4.38 -29.78 23.22
N GLN A 248 4.21 -28.60 22.64
CA GLN A 248 3.42 -28.42 21.42
C GLN A 248 4.06 -29.35 20.40
N SER A 249 3.40 -30.47 20.13
CA SER A 249 3.83 -31.41 19.10
C SER A 249 3.96 -30.61 17.80
N THR A 250 5.19 -30.43 17.33
CA THR A 250 5.50 -29.62 16.15
C THR A 250 4.92 -30.31 14.93
N THR A 251 3.69 -29.96 14.58
CA THR A 251 2.98 -30.53 13.44
C THR A 251 3.71 -30.13 12.17
N THR A 252 4.51 -31.06 11.65
CA THR A 252 5.18 -30.90 10.37
C THR A 252 4.17 -30.95 9.23
N ILE A 253 4.53 -30.32 8.12
CA ILE A 253 3.79 -30.41 6.87
C ILE A 253 4.25 -31.70 6.16
N PRO A 254 3.33 -32.51 5.60
CA PRO A 254 3.69 -33.59 4.69
C PRO A 254 4.50 -33.07 3.48
N PRO A 255 5.32 -33.90 2.82
CA PRO A 255 6.03 -33.50 1.61
C PRO A 255 5.06 -32.92 0.57
N PRO A 256 5.36 -31.75 -0.02
CA PRO A 256 4.36 -30.97 -0.76
C PRO A 256 4.08 -31.48 -2.19
N GLY A 257 4.73 -32.57 -2.60
CA GLY A 257 4.50 -33.24 -3.88
C GLY A 257 5.11 -32.52 -5.09
N GLN A 258 4.47 -32.69 -6.25
CA GLN A 258 4.85 -32.12 -7.53
C GLN A 258 3.69 -31.28 -8.11
N PRO A 259 3.94 -30.32 -9.02
CA PRO A 259 2.90 -29.57 -9.71
C PRO A 259 1.91 -30.50 -10.44
N PHE A 260 0.61 -30.25 -10.26
CA PHE A 260 -0.44 -31.04 -10.91
C PHE A 260 -0.60 -30.73 -12.40
N HIS A 261 -0.27 -29.51 -12.82
CA HIS A 261 -0.50 -29.01 -14.17
C HIS A 261 0.77 -29.10 -15.03
N PRO A 262 0.70 -29.63 -16.27
CA PRO A 262 1.79 -29.51 -17.22
C PRO A 262 1.87 -28.08 -17.76
N GLY A 263 3.08 -27.54 -17.91
CA GLY A 263 3.30 -26.18 -18.40
C GLY A 263 4.61 -26.02 -19.16
N VAL A 264 4.60 -25.22 -20.22
CA VAL A 264 5.82 -24.87 -20.98
C VAL A 264 6.52 -23.71 -20.28
N ALA A 265 7.73 -23.97 -19.78
CA ALA A 265 8.51 -22.99 -19.02
C ALA A 265 8.88 -21.79 -19.91
N GLY A 266 8.49 -20.59 -19.47
CA GLY A 266 8.60 -19.34 -20.21
C GLY A 266 7.28 -18.80 -20.76
N GLU A 267 6.19 -19.58 -20.74
CA GLU A 267 4.98 -19.28 -21.52
C GLU A 267 3.72 -19.08 -20.68
N PHE A 268 2.68 -18.53 -21.33
CA PHE A 268 1.32 -18.40 -20.78
C PHE A 268 0.42 -19.50 -21.35
N GLN A 269 -0.41 -20.11 -20.50
CA GLN A 269 -1.51 -20.98 -20.90
C GLN A 269 -2.84 -20.36 -20.48
N LEU A 270 -3.79 -20.28 -21.41
CA LEU A 270 -5.19 -19.98 -21.11
C LEU A 270 -5.84 -21.18 -20.40
N ILE A 271 -6.43 -20.97 -19.22
CA ILE A 271 -7.00 -22.02 -18.36
C ILE A 271 -8.53 -21.91 -18.15
N GLY A 272 -9.19 -20.89 -18.72
CA GLY A 272 -10.65 -20.71 -18.66
C GLY A 272 -11.07 -19.31 -18.22
N ASP A 273 -12.36 -19.10 -17.97
CA ASP A 273 -12.93 -17.78 -17.65
C ASP A 273 -13.30 -17.66 -16.17
N SER A 274 -12.92 -16.57 -15.50
CA SER A 274 -13.01 -16.39 -14.03
C SER A 274 -14.42 -16.11 -13.45
N LEU A 275 -15.49 -16.37 -14.22
CA LEU A 275 -16.91 -16.04 -13.97
C LEU A 275 -17.27 -14.54 -13.81
N VAL A 276 -16.32 -13.73 -13.34
CA VAL A 276 -16.35 -12.26 -13.19
C VAL A 276 -14.96 -11.72 -13.57
N SER A 277 -14.80 -10.41 -13.78
CA SER A 277 -13.48 -9.84 -14.06
C SER A 277 -12.64 -9.78 -12.78
N ALA A 278 -11.42 -10.32 -12.80
CA ALA A 278 -10.58 -10.41 -11.61
C ALA A 278 -9.81 -9.10 -11.31
N GLN A 279 -10.54 -7.99 -11.20
CA GLN A 279 -9.98 -6.67 -10.83
C GLN A 279 -9.26 -6.69 -9.47
N GLN A 280 -9.70 -7.55 -8.57
CA GLN A 280 -9.10 -7.81 -7.27
C GLN A 280 -8.93 -9.33 -7.11
N LEU A 281 -7.77 -9.78 -6.63
CA LEU A 281 -7.37 -11.19 -6.68
C LEU A 281 -6.45 -11.54 -5.50
N PHE A 282 -6.73 -12.64 -4.80
CA PHE A 282 -5.83 -13.17 -3.76
C PHE A 282 -5.88 -14.70 -3.62
N LEU A 283 -4.76 -15.29 -3.23
CA LEU A 283 -4.63 -16.71 -2.89
C LEU A 283 -4.96 -16.92 -1.41
N GLY A 284 -6.11 -17.53 -1.09
CA GLY A 284 -6.58 -17.66 0.29
C GLY A 284 -6.13 -18.93 1.00
N THR A 285 -6.06 -20.06 0.29
CA THR A 285 -5.59 -21.36 0.79
C THR A 285 -4.56 -21.97 -0.17
N GLU A 286 -4.05 -23.18 0.14
CA GLU A 286 -3.26 -23.99 -0.80
C GLU A 286 -4.03 -24.36 -2.08
N LYS A 287 -5.37 -24.26 -2.08
CA LYS A 287 -6.24 -24.72 -3.17
C LYS A 287 -7.01 -23.60 -3.87
N ASN A 288 -7.44 -22.56 -3.14
CA ASN A 288 -8.45 -21.62 -3.62
C ASN A 288 -7.91 -20.19 -3.78
N VAL A 289 -8.09 -19.66 -4.99
CA VAL A 289 -7.91 -18.23 -5.35
C VAL A 289 -9.27 -17.57 -5.37
N TYR A 290 -9.35 -16.33 -4.91
CA TYR A 290 -10.59 -15.55 -4.81
C TYR A 290 -10.51 -14.32 -5.69
N PHE A 291 -11.56 -14.06 -6.45
CA PHE A 291 -11.70 -12.88 -7.29
C PHE A 291 -12.81 -11.98 -6.77
N VAL A 292 -12.61 -10.67 -6.89
CA VAL A 292 -13.62 -9.64 -6.65
C VAL A 292 -13.53 -8.60 -7.77
N ASP A 293 -14.68 -8.28 -8.36
CA ASP A 293 -14.82 -7.41 -9.53
C ASP A 293 -15.36 -6.03 -9.13
N LYS A 294 -15.56 -5.17 -10.13
CA LYS A 294 -16.53 -4.08 -10.02
C LYS A 294 -17.95 -4.61 -10.14
N VAL A 295 -18.92 -3.81 -9.72
CA VAL A 295 -20.33 -4.12 -9.99
C VAL A 295 -20.73 -3.59 -11.36
N GLU A 296 -21.07 -4.50 -12.26
CA GLU A 296 -21.54 -4.25 -13.62
C GLU A 296 -22.54 -5.33 -14.06
N ASN A 297 -23.03 -5.28 -15.31
CA ASN A 297 -24.00 -6.23 -15.86
C ASN A 297 -23.40 -7.61 -16.21
N ASN A 298 -22.54 -8.16 -15.34
CA ASN A 298 -21.93 -9.47 -15.52
C ASN A 298 -23.00 -10.53 -15.89
N PRO A 299 -22.73 -11.40 -16.90
CA PRO A 299 -23.71 -12.36 -17.40
C PRO A 299 -23.98 -13.45 -16.35
N THR A 300 -22.95 -13.82 -15.58
CA THR A 300 -23.05 -14.72 -14.43
C THR A 300 -23.90 -14.09 -13.33
N ARG A 301 -24.90 -14.83 -12.82
CA ARG A 301 -25.87 -14.35 -11.83
C ARG A 301 -25.74 -15.10 -10.50
N ILE A 302 -25.97 -14.39 -9.40
CA ILE A 302 -26.13 -14.94 -8.04
C ILE A 302 -27.28 -14.19 -7.35
N ASN A 303 -28.11 -14.88 -6.57
CA ASN A 303 -29.17 -14.29 -5.73
C ASN A 303 -30.10 -13.25 -6.43
N GLY A 304 -30.28 -13.37 -7.76
CA GLY A 304 -31.12 -12.48 -8.57
C GLY A 304 -30.40 -11.26 -9.19
N HIS A 305 -29.12 -11.05 -8.91
CA HIS A 305 -28.29 -9.97 -9.44
C HIS A 305 -27.05 -10.50 -10.18
N PRO A 306 -26.27 -9.66 -10.92
CA PRO A 306 -24.97 -10.07 -11.41
C PRO A 306 -24.04 -10.50 -10.27
N ALA A 307 -23.18 -11.48 -10.51
CA ALA A 307 -22.09 -11.81 -9.61
C ALA A 307 -20.91 -10.83 -9.83
N TRP A 308 -20.26 -10.42 -8.75
CA TRP A 308 -19.00 -9.64 -8.79
C TRP A 308 -17.94 -10.20 -7.83
N ALA A 309 -18.07 -11.47 -7.47
CA ALA A 309 -17.03 -12.23 -6.79
C ALA A 309 -17.15 -13.73 -7.14
N SER A 310 -16.03 -14.45 -7.08
CA SER A 310 -15.97 -15.89 -7.32
C SER A 310 -14.76 -16.52 -6.61
N GLU A 311 -14.83 -17.84 -6.45
CA GLU A 311 -13.75 -18.71 -5.96
C GLU A 311 -13.32 -19.64 -7.09
N TRP A 312 -12.02 -19.85 -7.26
CA TRP A 312 -11.40 -20.76 -8.23
C TRP A 312 -10.50 -21.76 -7.51
N THR A 313 -10.79 -23.05 -7.66
CA THR A 313 -9.96 -24.15 -7.14
C THR A 313 -8.86 -24.49 -8.14
N VAL A 314 -7.61 -24.21 -7.79
CA VAL A 314 -6.44 -24.25 -8.69
C VAL A 314 -6.19 -25.62 -9.30
N ALA A 315 -6.41 -26.71 -8.55
CA ALA A 315 -6.10 -28.08 -8.98
C ALA A 315 -7.15 -28.67 -9.95
N SER A 316 -8.43 -28.38 -9.73
CA SER A 316 -9.55 -28.90 -10.53
C SER A 316 -10.08 -27.91 -11.58
N GLU A 317 -9.65 -26.65 -11.50
CA GLU A 317 -10.12 -25.53 -12.33
C GLU A 317 -11.65 -25.28 -12.25
N SER A 318 -12.26 -25.86 -11.21
CA SER A 318 -13.66 -25.66 -10.82
C SER A 318 -13.86 -24.35 -10.09
N GLN A 319 -15.03 -23.73 -10.25
CA GLN A 319 -15.35 -22.41 -9.71
C GLN A 319 -16.75 -22.33 -9.13
N ARG A 320 -16.99 -21.34 -8.27
CA ARG A 320 -18.33 -20.88 -7.88
C ARG A 320 -18.41 -19.36 -7.81
N THR A 321 -19.60 -18.81 -8.00
CA THR A 321 -19.92 -17.42 -7.66
C THR A 321 -19.97 -17.22 -6.14
N MET A 322 -19.58 -16.04 -5.66
CA MET A 322 -19.71 -15.62 -4.26
C MET A 322 -20.51 -14.33 -4.14
N ASP A 323 -21.24 -14.17 -3.04
CA ASP A 323 -22.12 -13.02 -2.82
C ASP A 323 -21.44 -11.94 -1.96
N ALA A 324 -20.69 -11.04 -2.60
CA ALA A 324 -20.03 -9.90 -1.96
C ALA A 324 -21.04 -8.76 -1.69
N LYS A 325 -21.62 -8.74 -0.48
CA LYS A 325 -22.87 -8.03 -0.09
C LYS A 325 -23.01 -6.51 -0.38
N THR A 326 -21.96 -5.79 -0.77
CA THR A 326 -21.97 -4.34 -1.08
C THR A 326 -20.91 -4.02 -2.13
N ASN A 327 -21.05 -2.90 -2.86
CA ASN A 327 -20.24 -2.59 -4.05
C ASN A 327 -18.72 -2.49 -3.74
N SER A 328 -17.98 -3.54 -4.09
CA SER A 328 -16.53 -3.73 -3.84
C SER A 328 -15.61 -3.09 -4.87
N PHE A 329 -16.16 -2.46 -5.92
CA PHE A 329 -15.37 -1.70 -6.89
C PHE A 329 -14.51 -0.66 -6.16
N CYS A 330 -13.21 -0.60 -6.43
CA CYS A 330 -12.28 0.38 -5.82
C CYS A 330 -12.02 0.21 -4.32
N ALA A 331 -12.30 -0.97 -3.75
CA ALA A 331 -11.86 -1.33 -2.41
C ALA A 331 -10.34 -1.61 -2.35
N GLY A 332 -9.76 -1.53 -1.16
CA GLY A 332 -8.43 -2.09 -0.86
C GLY A 332 -8.56 -3.40 -0.06
N GLY A 333 -7.53 -4.24 -0.04
CA GLY A 333 -7.58 -5.51 0.69
C GLY A 333 -6.23 -5.95 1.23
N ASN A 334 -6.23 -6.81 2.26
CA ASN A 334 -5.06 -7.45 2.84
C ASN A 334 -5.51 -8.64 3.72
N VAL A 335 -4.58 -9.34 4.36
CA VAL A 335 -4.86 -10.43 5.32
C VAL A 335 -4.45 -10.05 6.74
N MET A 336 -5.30 -10.37 7.70
CA MET A 336 -5.08 -10.12 9.12
C MET A 336 -4.25 -11.23 9.79
N GLY A 337 -3.71 -10.94 10.98
CA GLY A 337 -2.87 -11.88 11.76
C GLY A 337 -3.56 -13.19 12.18
N ASN A 338 -4.89 -13.26 12.09
CA ASN A 338 -5.69 -14.46 12.34
C ASN A 338 -6.11 -15.22 11.05
N GLY A 339 -5.64 -14.79 9.88
CA GLY A 339 -6.01 -15.39 8.58
C GLY A 339 -7.30 -14.88 7.93
N THR A 340 -8.05 -13.99 8.59
CA THR A 340 -9.18 -13.31 7.94
C THR A 340 -8.68 -12.37 6.85
N TRP A 341 -9.12 -12.58 5.61
CA TRP A 341 -8.92 -11.64 4.52
C TRP A 341 -9.98 -10.55 4.56
N VAL A 342 -9.60 -9.32 4.19
CA VAL A 342 -10.50 -8.17 4.19
C VAL A 342 -10.60 -7.51 2.83
N ASN A 343 -11.74 -6.86 2.60
CA ASN A 343 -11.97 -5.97 1.47
C ASN A 343 -12.71 -4.72 1.98
N ILE A 344 -12.04 -3.57 1.92
CA ILE A 344 -12.36 -2.36 2.70
C ILE A 344 -12.59 -1.16 1.78
N GLY A 345 -13.68 -0.43 2.03
CA GLY A 345 -14.15 0.63 1.16
C GLY A 345 -14.85 0.07 -0.08
N GLY A 346 -14.92 0.88 -1.13
CA GLY A 346 -15.52 0.48 -2.39
C GLY A 346 -16.13 1.67 -3.13
N ASN A 347 -17.25 1.45 -3.81
CA ASN A 347 -18.00 2.50 -4.51
C ASN A 347 -19.41 2.65 -3.96
N GLN A 348 -20.06 3.76 -4.31
CA GLN A 348 -21.50 3.96 -4.13
C GLN A 348 -22.29 2.92 -4.96
N ALA A 349 -23.58 2.76 -4.68
CA ALA A 349 -24.44 1.92 -5.52
C ALA A 349 -24.51 2.48 -6.95
N VAL A 350 -24.44 1.61 -7.95
CA VAL A 350 -24.41 1.98 -9.39
C VAL A 350 -25.44 1.22 -10.23
N THR A 351 -25.88 1.85 -11.32
CA THR A 351 -26.74 1.31 -12.37
C THR A 351 -25.95 1.13 -13.67
N TYR A 352 -26.63 0.88 -14.78
CA TYR A 352 -26.04 0.73 -16.12
C TYR A 352 -25.05 1.86 -16.45
N GLY A 353 -23.92 1.48 -17.08
CA GLY A 353 -22.82 2.38 -17.44
C GLY A 353 -21.91 2.75 -16.27
N GLY A 354 -22.12 2.18 -15.07
CA GLY A 354 -21.43 2.58 -13.84
C GLY A 354 -21.99 3.85 -13.18
N GLU A 355 -23.12 4.36 -13.69
CA GLU A 355 -23.76 5.59 -13.22
C GLU A 355 -24.34 5.47 -11.81
N ALA A 356 -24.50 6.60 -11.10
CA ALA A 356 -24.99 6.59 -9.72
C ALA A 356 -26.42 6.03 -9.59
N ALA A 357 -26.62 5.00 -8.77
CA ALA A 357 -27.94 4.41 -8.54
C ALA A 357 -28.83 5.34 -7.69
N PRO A 358 -30.14 5.47 -8.02
CA PRO A 358 -31.09 6.26 -7.22
C PRO A 358 -31.29 5.78 -5.78
N SER A 359 -30.96 4.51 -5.50
CA SER A 359 -30.96 3.91 -4.17
C SER A 359 -29.55 3.50 -3.79
N GLN A 360 -29.09 3.90 -2.61
CA GLN A 360 -27.80 3.52 -2.03
C GLN A 360 -27.91 2.30 -1.10
N HIS A 361 -29.10 1.68 -1.02
CA HIS A 361 -29.40 0.52 -0.19
C HIS A 361 -29.64 -0.77 -1.02
N GLY A 362 -29.20 -0.78 -2.29
CA GLY A 362 -29.52 -1.85 -3.24
C GLY A 362 -30.80 -1.57 -4.04
N GLY A 363 -31.28 -2.59 -4.77
CA GLY A 363 -32.28 -2.44 -5.85
C GLY A 363 -31.70 -2.63 -7.25
N GLY A 364 -32.56 -2.83 -8.25
CA GLY A 364 -32.14 -3.11 -9.63
C GLY A 364 -31.39 -1.93 -10.30
N PRO A 365 -30.53 -2.20 -11.31
CA PRO A 365 -30.34 -3.50 -11.96
C PRO A 365 -29.40 -4.46 -11.23
N TYR A 366 -28.52 -3.96 -10.35
CA TYR A 366 -27.38 -4.76 -9.83
C TYR A 366 -27.45 -5.09 -8.33
N ASN A 367 -28.43 -4.57 -7.59
CA ASN A 367 -28.64 -4.82 -6.16
C ASN A 367 -27.39 -4.64 -5.28
N ASN A 368 -26.76 -3.47 -5.38
CA ASN A 368 -25.39 -3.22 -4.92
C ASN A 368 -25.29 -2.06 -3.90
N PRO A 369 -25.67 -2.27 -2.62
CA PRO A 369 -25.61 -1.21 -1.60
C PRO A 369 -24.23 -0.55 -1.48
N ASP A 370 -24.20 0.70 -1.00
CA ASP A 370 -23.00 1.54 -0.91
C ASP A 370 -21.86 0.83 -0.15
N GLY A 371 -20.78 0.53 -0.89
CA GLY A 371 -19.61 -0.16 -0.39
C GLY A 371 -18.59 0.74 0.29
N ARG A 372 -18.64 2.07 0.14
CA ARG A 372 -17.54 2.99 0.51
C ARG A 372 -17.19 3.01 1.99
N ARG A 373 -18.07 2.51 2.85
CA ARG A 373 -17.86 2.36 4.31
C ARG A 373 -17.85 0.91 4.78
N SER A 374 -17.98 -0.03 3.86
CA SER A 374 -18.01 -1.46 4.15
C SER A 374 -16.62 -1.99 4.47
N ILE A 375 -16.59 -2.92 5.42
CA ILE A 375 -15.48 -3.83 5.65
C ILE A 375 -16.06 -5.22 5.45
N ARG A 376 -15.75 -5.83 4.30
CA ARG A 376 -16.14 -7.21 3.97
C ARG A 376 -15.03 -8.13 4.47
N LEU A 377 -15.40 -9.24 5.09
CA LEU A 377 -14.49 -10.21 5.67
C LEU A 377 -14.70 -11.57 5.00
N LEU A 378 -13.62 -12.30 4.76
CA LEU A 378 -13.65 -13.69 4.34
C LEU A 378 -12.65 -14.49 5.18
N ASN A 379 -13.08 -15.65 5.67
CA ASN A 379 -12.18 -16.69 6.14
C ASN A 379 -12.12 -17.76 5.03
N PRO A 380 -11.00 -17.88 4.28
CA PRO A 380 -10.89 -18.86 3.21
C PRO A 380 -11.11 -20.29 3.69
N CYS A 381 -11.62 -21.13 2.79
CA CYS A 381 -11.94 -22.52 3.02
C CYS A 381 -11.56 -23.38 1.81
N ASP A 382 -11.48 -24.70 2.01
CA ASP A 382 -11.25 -25.69 0.95
C ASP A 382 -12.52 -26.50 0.61
N ASP A 383 -13.63 -26.28 1.34
CA ASP A 383 -14.89 -27.03 1.21
C ASP A 383 -16.00 -26.26 0.45
N GLY A 384 -15.72 -25.01 0.05
CA GLY A 384 -16.65 -24.14 -0.66
C GLY A 384 -17.76 -23.51 0.20
N ASN A 385 -17.76 -23.68 1.52
CA ASN A 385 -18.83 -23.19 2.40
C ASN A 385 -18.57 -21.80 3.01
N CYS A 386 -17.45 -21.15 2.67
CA CYS A 386 -17.10 -19.80 3.12
C CYS A 386 -17.62 -18.72 2.17
N ASP A 387 -18.11 -17.62 2.72
CA ASP A 387 -18.65 -16.48 1.96
C ASP A 387 -18.31 -15.14 2.60
N TRP A 388 -18.45 -14.06 1.82
CA TRP A 388 -18.22 -12.70 2.28
C TRP A 388 -19.27 -12.26 3.32
N ILE A 389 -18.82 -11.97 4.53
CA ILE A 389 -19.64 -11.37 5.59
C ILE A 389 -19.31 -9.89 5.77
N LEU A 390 -20.26 -9.10 6.25
CA LEU A 390 -20.02 -7.70 6.61
C LEU A 390 -19.59 -7.59 8.07
N SER A 391 -18.53 -6.82 8.31
CA SER A 391 -18.15 -6.35 9.64
C SER A 391 -19.28 -5.54 10.30
N PRO A 392 -19.53 -5.71 11.61
CA PRO A 392 -20.48 -4.87 12.36
C PRO A 392 -19.97 -3.44 12.58
N VAL A 393 -18.70 -3.15 12.27
CA VAL A 393 -18.12 -1.80 12.29
C VAL A 393 -17.73 -1.34 10.89
N SER A 394 -18.07 -0.08 10.57
CA SER A 394 -17.76 0.58 9.30
C SER A 394 -16.44 1.34 9.35
N SER A 395 -15.75 1.48 8.22
CA SER A 395 -14.69 2.49 8.05
C SER A 395 -15.27 3.89 7.84
N ALA A 396 -14.38 4.89 7.78
CA ALA A 396 -14.66 6.13 7.05
C ALA A 396 -14.92 5.83 5.55
N GLN A 397 -15.47 6.81 4.83
CA GLN A 397 -15.87 6.69 3.43
C GLN A 397 -14.63 6.73 2.52
N ARG A 398 -14.35 5.62 1.81
CA ARG A 398 -13.12 5.40 1.03
C ARG A 398 -13.37 4.63 -0.28
N TRP A 399 -12.90 5.24 -1.36
CA TRP A 399 -12.62 4.69 -2.69
C TRP A 399 -11.11 4.79 -2.93
N TYR A 400 -10.47 3.75 -3.47
CA TYR A 400 -9.01 3.58 -3.57
C TYR A 400 -8.21 3.78 -2.26
N PRO A 401 -8.56 3.13 -1.13
CA PRO A 401 -7.72 3.11 0.07
C PRO A 401 -6.61 2.04 -0.02
N THR A 402 -5.43 2.32 0.55
CA THR A 402 -4.40 1.29 0.77
C THR A 402 -4.57 0.63 2.13
N ILE A 403 -4.41 -0.70 2.18
CA ILE A 403 -4.50 -1.50 3.41
C ILE A 403 -3.16 -2.20 3.66
N GLU A 404 -2.54 -2.00 4.82
CA GLU A 404 -1.31 -2.71 5.22
C GLU A 404 -1.49 -3.36 6.59
N THR A 405 -0.98 -4.59 6.74
CA THR A 405 -1.04 -5.35 7.99
C THR A 405 0.11 -4.96 8.90
N LEU A 406 -0.21 -4.63 10.15
CA LEU A 406 0.73 -4.17 11.18
C LEU A 406 1.38 -5.34 11.93
N GLU A 407 2.39 -5.03 12.74
CA GLU A 407 3.17 -6.01 13.48
C GLU A 407 2.37 -6.75 14.58
N ASP A 408 1.18 -6.26 14.91
CA ASP A 408 0.20 -6.90 15.81
C ASP A 408 -0.93 -7.66 15.07
N GLY A 409 -0.81 -7.81 13.75
CA GLY A 409 -1.79 -8.48 12.89
C GLY A 409 -3.08 -7.69 12.63
N THR A 410 -3.25 -6.51 13.23
CA THR A 410 -4.33 -5.58 12.86
C THR A 410 -3.96 -4.82 11.59
N LEU A 411 -4.91 -4.09 11.02
CA LEU A 411 -4.72 -3.36 9.77
C LEU A 411 -4.68 -1.86 10.01
N ILE A 412 -3.87 -1.17 9.21
CA ILE A 412 -4.02 0.27 8.96
C ILE A 412 -4.67 0.47 7.58
N ILE A 413 -5.59 1.43 7.52
CA ILE A 413 -6.39 1.78 6.34
C ILE A 413 -6.03 3.24 5.99
N LEU A 414 -5.44 3.49 4.82
CA LEU A 414 -4.88 4.81 4.45
C LEU A 414 -5.57 5.40 3.22
N GLY A 415 -5.92 6.69 3.32
CA GLY A 415 -6.29 7.52 2.16
C GLY A 415 -7.55 7.09 1.43
N GLY A 416 -7.54 7.33 0.12
CA GLY A 416 -8.71 7.24 -0.73
C GLY A 416 -9.55 8.53 -0.71
N CYS A 417 -10.65 8.53 -1.46
CA CYS A 417 -11.61 9.63 -1.54
C CYS A 417 -13.04 9.18 -1.23
N ARG A 418 -13.96 10.14 -1.08
CA ARG A 418 -15.34 9.90 -0.63
C ARG A 418 -16.29 9.54 -1.77
N ASN A 419 -16.01 9.95 -3.00
CA ASN A 419 -16.74 9.56 -4.21
C ASN A 419 -15.75 8.99 -5.23
N GLY A 420 -16.25 8.33 -6.27
CA GLY A 420 -15.40 7.82 -7.34
C GLY A 420 -14.95 8.92 -8.30
N GLY A 421 -13.73 8.80 -8.81
CA GLY A 421 -13.17 9.75 -9.77
C GLY A 421 -11.86 9.26 -10.39
N TYR A 422 -11.51 9.81 -11.56
CA TYR A 422 -10.25 9.49 -12.23
C TYR A 422 -9.03 10.04 -11.47
N VAL A 423 -9.12 11.28 -10.97
CA VAL A 423 -8.16 11.91 -10.07
C VAL A 423 -8.91 12.60 -8.93
N ASN A 424 -8.23 12.84 -7.80
CA ASN A 424 -8.84 13.32 -6.55
C ASN A 424 -8.83 14.85 -6.44
N ASP A 425 -9.69 15.41 -5.60
CA ASP A 425 -9.78 16.83 -5.28
C ASP A 425 -10.11 17.10 -3.80
N ALA A 426 -9.84 18.32 -3.34
CA ALA A 426 -9.93 18.70 -1.93
C ALA A 426 -11.36 18.73 -1.34
N TYR A 427 -12.42 18.63 -2.14
CA TYR A 427 -13.79 18.52 -1.64
C TYR A 427 -14.15 17.07 -1.30
N GLN A 428 -13.70 16.10 -2.12
CA GLN A 428 -13.98 14.68 -1.90
C GLN A 428 -12.86 13.89 -1.21
N ASP A 429 -11.68 14.48 -0.98
CA ASP A 429 -10.54 13.80 -0.36
C ASP A 429 -10.86 13.17 1.02
N ASN A 430 -10.20 12.06 1.32
CA ASN A 430 -10.15 11.48 2.67
C ASN A 430 -8.68 11.27 3.11
N PRO A 431 -7.98 12.36 3.47
CA PRO A 431 -6.55 12.32 3.80
C PRO A 431 -6.30 11.82 5.22
N THR A 432 -6.98 10.74 5.62
CA THR A 432 -6.86 10.16 6.96
C THR A 432 -6.38 8.72 6.89
N TYR A 433 -5.79 8.25 7.99
CA TYR A 433 -5.65 6.83 8.28
C TYR A 433 -6.50 6.42 9.49
N GLU A 434 -7.02 5.21 9.46
CA GLU A 434 -7.72 4.57 10.58
C GLU A 434 -7.26 3.10 10.72
N PHE A 435 -7.82 2.35 11.68
CA PHE A 435 -7.37 0.99 11.98
C PHE A 435 -8.53 -0.01 12.00
N PHE A 436 -8.26 -1.26 11.67
CA PHE A 436 -9.20 -2.37 11.85
C PHE A 436 -8.54 -3.54 12.64
N PRO A 437 -9.05 -3.92 13.82
CA PRO A 437 -10.20 -3.34 14.53
C PRO A 437 -9.98 -1.87 14.95
N PRO A 438 -11.06 -1.09 15.18
CA PRO A 438 -10.95 0.35 15.47
C PRO A 438 -10.10 0.69 16.70
N LYS A 439 -9.11 1.58 16.53
CA LYS A 439 -8.21 2.09 17.59
C LYS A 439 -8.49 3.58 17.93
N GLY A 440 -9.69 4.07 17.63
CA GLY A 440 -10.12 5.47 17.77
C GLY A 440 -10.59 6.08 16.46
N ASP A 441 -10.86 7.39 16.46
CA ASP A 441 -11.27 8.14 15.26
C ASP A 441 -10.15 8.19 14.18
N PRO A 442 -10.49 8.35 12.89
CA PRO A 442 -9.52 8.55 11.82
C PRO A 442 -8.61 9.76 12.04
N ILE A 443 -7.31 9.59 11.75
CA ILE A 443 -6.25 10.56 12.03
C ILE A 443 -5.79 11.20 10.71
N LEU A 444 -5.72 12.54 10.68
CA LEU A 444 -5.23 13.30 9.52
C LEU A 444 -3.78 12.94 9.18
N SER A 445 -3.51 12.77 7.88
CA SER A 445 -2.18 12.57 7.29
C SER A 445 -1.80 13.78 6.43
N PRO A 446 -0.84 14.61 6.88
CA PRO A 446 -0.34 15.74 6.11
C PRO A 446 0.19 15.40 4.71
N VAL A 447 0.80 14.22 4.49
CA VAL A 447 1.22 13.80 3.15
C VAL A 447 0.03 13.56 2.23
N LEU A 448 -1.01 12.87 2.69
CA LEU A 448 -2.18 12.57 1.85
C LEU A 448 -2.94 13.85 1.48
N GLN A 449 -3.10 14.77 2.45
CA GLN A 449 -3.78 16.05 2.24
C GLN A 449 -3.06 16.96 1.23
N ARG A 450 -1.72 16.90 1.15
CA ARG A 450 -0.91 17.79 0.31
C ARG A 450 -0.54 17.23 -1.06
N THR A 451 -0.91 15.98 -1.37
CA THR A 451 -0.45 15.25 -2.57
C THR A 451 -1.50 15.12 -3.67
N LEU A 452 -2.61 15.85 -3.59
CA LEU A 452 -3.59 15.97 -4.67
C LEU A 452 -2.92 16.37 -6.01
N PRO A 453 -3.43 15.90 -7.17
CA PRO A 453 -4.65 15.10 -7.33
C PRO A 453 -4.39 13.57 -7.46
N ALA A 454 -3.13 13.13 -7.45
CA ALA A 454 -2.72 11.72 -7.64
C ALA A 454 -2.30 11.02 -6.32
N ASN A 455 -3.14 11.13 -5.28
CA ASN A 455 -2.90 10.62 -3.92
C ASN A 455 -3.72 9.37 -3.55
N LEU A 456 -4.35 8.72 -4.53
CA LEU A 456 -5.19 7.53 -4.35
C LEU A 456 -4.36 6.24 -4.46
N TYR A 457 -4.77 5.19 -3.74
CA TYR A 457 -3.92 4.04 -3.40
C TYR A 457 -2.47 4.45 -3.03
N PRO A 458 -2.28 5.25 -1.95
CA PRO A 458 -0.96 5.67 -1.52
C PRO A 458 -0.08 4.45 -1.22
N LEU A 459 1.05 4.34 -1.92
CA LEU A 459 1.91 3.16 -1.91
C LEU A 459 2.57 3.02 -0.53
N THR A 460 2.22 1.96 0.20
CA THR A 460 2.50 1.85 1.65
C THR A 460 3.11 0.50 2.00
N TRP A 461 4.15 0.49 2.83
CA TRP A 461 4.79 -0.73 3.34
C TRP A 461 5.20 -0.59 4.82
N LEU A 462 4.88 -1.61 5.63
CA LEU A 462 5.47 -1.79 6.96
C LEU A 462 6.97 -2.15 6.84
N LEU A 463 7.80 -1.39 7.56
CA LEU A 463 9.26 -1.51 7.57
C LEU A 463 9.77 -2.18 8.86
N PRO A 464 10.97 -2.80 8.85
CA PRO A 464 11.60 -3.38 10.03
C PRO A 464 11.70 -2.43 11.24
N SER A 465 11.80 -1.11 11.05
CA SER A 465 11.74 -0.13 12.16
C SER A 465 10.37 0.02 12.83
N GLY A 466 9.36 -0.74 12.40
CA GLY A 466 7.98 -0.61 12.86
C GLY A 466 7.34 0.72 12.47
N LYS A 467 7.76 1.29 11.34
CA LYS A 467 7.17 2.47 10.69
C LYS A 467 6.59 2.07 9.33
N LEU A 468 5.78 2.94 8.76
CA LEU A 468 5.25 2.78 7.41
C LEU A 468 5.98 3.73 6.46
N LEU A 469 6.55 3.22 5.37
CA LEU A 469 6.82 4.06 4.20
C LEU A 469 5.47 4.42 3.57
N ILE A 470 5.29 5.69 3.19
CA ILE A 470 4.16 6.14 2.36
C ILE A 470 4.72 6.98 1.21
N GLN A 471 4.45 6.55 -0.03
CA GLN A 471 4.72 7.32 -1.25
C GLN A 471 3.37 7.74 -1.86
N SER A 472 3.19 9.04 -2.11
CA SER A 472 1.95 9.61 -2.63
C SER A 472 2.22 10.75 -3.61
N ASN A 473 1.73 10.63 -4.85
CA ASN A 473 2.01 11.53 -5.97
C ASN A 473 3.54 11.64 -6.20
N TRP A 474 4.13 12.80 -5.93
CA TRP A 474 5.60 12.98 -5.91
C TRP A 474 6.23 12.79 -4.52
N ALA A 475 5.47 12.87 -3.43
CA ALA A 475 6.03 12.97 -2.09
C ALA A 475 6.31 11.61 -1.42
N THR A 476 7.27 11.60 -0.50
CA THR A 476 7.61 10.42 0.32
C THR A 476 7.72 10.77 1.81
N VAL A 477 7.15 9.94 2.69
CA VAL A 477 7.30 10.08 4.16
C VAL A 477 7.44 8.74 4.87
N LEU A 478 8.04 8.77 6.07
CA LEU A 478 7.88 7.73 7.08
C LEU A 478 6.79 8.12 8.08
N LEU A 479 5.74 7.33 8.20
CA LEU A 479 4.73 7.47 9.25
C LEU A 479 5.10 6.61 10.46
N ASP A 480 5.48 7.26 11.56
CA ASP A 480 5.49 6.67 12.89
C ASP A 480 4.05 6.73 13.45
N TYR A 481 3.23 5.74 13.07
CA TYR A 481 1.78 5.74 13.34
C TYR A 481 1.47 5.73 14.84
N ARG A 482 2.31 5.08 15.65
CA ARG A 482 2.19 5.04 17.12
C ARG A 482 2.40 6.43 17.75
N LYS A 483 3.28 7.25 17.17
CA LYS A 483 3.51 8.66 17.57
C LYS A 483 2.73 9.68 16.74
N ARG A 484 1.88 9.21 15.81
CA ARG A 484 1.12 10.03 14.84
C ARG A 484 1.98 11.05 14.09
N ARG A 485 3.23 10.69 13.75
CA ARG A 485 4.23 11.62 13.22
C ARG A 485 4.80 11.18 11.88
N GLU A 486 4.55 11.99 10.85
CA GLU A 486 5.22 11.85 9.55
C GLU A 486 6.62 12.48 9.58
N THR A 487 7.57 11.86 8.88
CA THR A 487 8.92 12.38 8.66
C THR A 487 9.20 12.36 7.16
N THR A 488 9.35 13.54 6.54
CA THR A 488 9.61 13.67 5.10
C THR A 488 10.94 13.02 4.72
N LEU A 489 10.91 12.21 3.67
CA LEU A 489 12.07 11.73 2.92
C LEU A 489 12.17 12.54 1.62
N ASP A 490 13.09 12.22 0.72
CA ASP A 490 13.15 12.92 -0.57
C ASP A 490 11.91 12.58 -1.43
N ASP A 491 11.51 13.49 -2.30
CA ASP A 491 10.42 13.26 -3.26
C ASP A 491 10.90 12.27 -4.36
N ILE A 492 9.99 11.44 -4.88
CA ILE A 492 10.33 10.36 -5.82
C ILE A 492 10.73 10.93 -7.20
N PRO A 493 11.86 10.53 -7.80
CA PRO A 493 12.27 11.07 -9.09
C PRO A 493 11.58 10.41 -10.30
N ASP A 494 11.76 11.05 -11.46
CA ASP A 494 11.44 10.63 -12.84
C ASP A 494 9.97 10.40 -13.21
N ALA A 495 9.09 10.03 -12.27
CA ALA A 495 7.68 9.79 -12.56
C ALA A 495 6.83 9.69 -11.29
N VAL A 496 5.54 10.04 -11.41
CA VAL A 496 4.49 9.66 -10.45
C VAL A 496 4.32 8.14 -10.51
N ARG A 497 4.23 7.51 -9.33
CA ARG A 497 4.12 6.05 -9.19
C ARG A 497 2.77 5.57 -8.64
N THR A 498 2.08 6.39 -7.84
CA THR A 498 0.69 6.14 -7.39
C THR A 498 -0.32 6.13 -8.54
N TYR A 499 -1.53 5.64 -8.26
CA TYR A 499 -2.66 5.78 -9.17
C TYR A 499 -2.95 7.28 -9.46
N PRO A 500 -3.29 7.66 -10.71
CA PRO A 500 -3.49 6.78 -11.88
C PRO A 500 -2.21 6.46 -12.68
N ALA A 501 -1.06 7.09 -12.40
CA ALA A 501 0.18 6.78 -13.12
C ALA A 501 0.59 5.31 -13.01
N SER A 502 0.36 4.70 -11.84
CA SER A 502 0.39 3.25 -11.57
C SER A 502 1.65 2.54 -12.06
N ALA A 503 2.76 2.77 -11.35
CA ALA A 503 3.99 2.02 -11.54
C ALA A 503 3.88 0.60 -10.97
N GLY A 504 4.70 -0.33 -11.48
CA GLY A 504 4.95 -1.59 -10.80
C GLY A 504 5.86 -1.36 -9.59
N THR A 505 5.44 -1.83 -8.41
CA THR A 505 6.15 -1.53 -7.15
C THR A 505 6.24 -2.75 -6.24
N ILE A 506 7.36 -2.92 -5.55
CA ILE A 506 7.60 -4.10 -4.70
C ILE A 506 8.64 -3.82 -3.60
N MET A 507 8.45 -4.44 -2.44
CA MET A 507 9.51 -4.62 -1.44
C MET A 507 10.55 -5.59 -2.03
N MET A 508 11.85 -5.32 -1.92
CA MET A 508 12.88 -6.27 -2.36
C MET A 508 12.94 -7.49 -1.43
N PRO A 509 13.46 -8.65 -1.87
CA PRO A 509 13.63 -9.82 -1.02
C PRO A 509 14.38 -9.51 0.29
N LEU A 510 13.77 -9.82 1.42
CA LEU A 510 14.39 -9.66 2.74
C LEU A 510 15.15 -10.94 3.07
N THR A 511 16.46 -10.87 3.28
CA THR A 511 17.33 -12.06 3.36
C THR A 511 18.40 -11.91 4.45
N PRO A 512 19.00 -13.02 4.93
CA PRO A 512 20.15 -12.94 5.83
C PRO A 512 21.29 -12.09 5.24
N ALA A 513 21.55 -12.23 3.94
CA ALA A 513 22.60 -11.50 3.21
C ALA A 513 22.40 -9.98 3.14
N ASN A 514 21.17 -9.47 3.35
CA ASN A 514 20.89 -8.04 3.50
C ASN A 514 20.39 -7.66 4.90
N ASN A 515 20.56 -8.53 5.91
CA ASN A 515 20.06 -8.36 7.27
C ASN A 515 18.56 -7.99 7.31
N TRP A 516 17.77 -8.56 6.39
CA TRP A 516 16.35 -8.28 6.17
C TRP A 516 16.01 -6.79 6.02
N THR A 517 16.94 -6.00 5.47
CA THR A 517 16.79 -4.55 5.30
C THR A 517 15.77 -4.23 4.21
N ALA A 518 14.73 -3.46 4.55
CA ALA A 518 13.70 -3.05 3.60
C ALA A 518 14.22 -2.04 2.58
N THR A 519 14.37 -2.48 1.33
CA THR A 519 14.47 -1.64 0.13
C THR A 519 13.18 -1.80 -0.68
N ILE A 520 12.57 -0.71 -1.15
CA ILE A 520 11.40 -0.72 -2.01
C ILE A 520 11.82 -0.24 -3.40
N MET A 521 11.39 -0.96 -4.45
CA MET A 521 11.63 -0.65 -5.86
C MET A 521 10.35 -0.15 -6.53
N PHE A 522 10.48 0.89 -7.35
CA PHE A 522 9.41 1.53 -8.10
C PHE A 522 9.82 1.61 -9.58
N CYS A 523 9.08 0.93 -10.46
CA CYS A 523 9.41 0.79 -11.87
C CYS A 523 8.24 1.18 -12.77
N GLY A 524 8.50 2.08 -13.72
CA GLY A 524 7.47 2.61 -14.61
C GLY A 524 6.61 3.69 -13.98
N GLY A 525 5.35 3.79 -14.40
CA GLY A 525 4.47 4.91 -14.05
C GLY A 525 4.48 5.99 -15.15
N SER A 526 4.32 7.28 -14.81
CA SER A 526 4.34 8.37 -15.81
C SER A 526 4.74 9.73 -15.22
N ASP A 527 5.51 10.53 -15.97
CA ASP A 527 5.95 11.89 -15.59
C ASP A 527 4.84 12.93 -15.83
N VAL A 528 3.75 12.82 -15.08
CA VAL A 528 2.61 13.73 -15.22
C VAL A 528 2.62 14.72 -14.05
N GLN A 529 2.96 15.96 -14.38
CA GLN A 529 3.13 17.03 -13.41
C GLN A 529 1.78 17.43 -12.77
N PRO A 530 1.74 17.89 -11.50
CA PRO A 530 0.48 18.02 -10.73
C PRO A 530 -0.66 18.82 -11.39
N ARG A 531 -0.34 19.78 -12.27
CA ARG A 531 -1.34 20.57 -13.02
C ARG A 531 -1.83 19.91 -14.31
N GLN A 532 -1.08 18.97 -14.89
CA GLN A 532 -1.41 18.30 -16.15
C GLN A 532 -2.57 17.30 -15.96
N TRP A 533 -2.64 16.64 -14.80
CA TRP A 533 -3.80 15.85 -14.36
C TRP A 533 -5.15 16.60 -14.43
N LEU A 534 -5.11 17.94 -14.34
CA LEU A 534 -6.28 18.82 -14.32
C LEU A 534 -6.50 19.55 -15.67
N ASN A 535 -5.74 19.21 -16.72
CA ASN A 535 -5.89 19.79 -18.04
C ASN A 535 -6.93 19.02 -18.87
N PRO A 536 -8.12 19.57 -19.17
CA PRO A 536 -9.15 18.87 -19.94
C PRO A 536 -8.75 18.59 -21.40
N ASN A 537 -7.70 19.25 -21.90
CA ASN A 537 -7.18 19.08 -23.25
C ASN A 537 -6.00 18.07 -23.31
N TRP A 538 -5.66 17.39 -22.22
CA TRP A 538 -4.60 16.38 -22.23
C TRP A 538 -5.14 15.04 -22.73
N ILE A 539 -4.67 14.63 -23.92
CA ILE A 539 -5.01 13.34 -24.52
C ILE A 539 -4.15 12.25 -23.86
N ILE A 540 -4.71 11.63 -22.82
CA ILE A 540 -4.01 10.71 -21.92
C ILE A 540 -3.34 9.52 -22.65
N PRO A 541 -4.03 8.73 -23.52
CA PRO A 541 -3.44 7.57 -24.18
C PRO A 541 -2.38 7.90 -25.26
N THR A 542 -2.03 9.17 -25.47
CA THR A 542 -0.86 9.55 -26.30
C THR A 542 0.40 9.85 -25.48
N TYR A 543 0.29 9.91 -24.15
CA TYR A 543 1.41 10.26 -23.28
C TYR A 543 2.22 9.01 -22.90
N PRO A 544 3.55 9.02 -23.01
CA PRO A 544 4.35 7.82 -22.72
C PRO A 544 4.39 7.49 -21.23
N ALA A 545 4.39 6.19 -20.92
CA ALA A 545 4.77 5.69 -19.62
C ALA A 545 6.30 5.78 -19.44
N SER A 546 6.74 5.97 -18.19
CA SER A 546 8.16 6.01 -17.85
C SER A 546 8.78 4.60 -17.90
N ALA A 547 10.08 4.53 -18.18
CA ALA A 547 10.90 3.32 -18.05
C ALA A 547 11.77 3.32 -16.79
N SER A 548 11.80 4.43 -16.03
CA SER A 548 12.63 4.57 -14.82
C SER A 548 12.31 3.51 -13.77
N CYS A 549 13.37 2.90 -13.22
CA CYS A 549 13.34 2.10 -12.01
C CYS A 549 14.18 2.79 -10.93
N VAL A 550 13.60 3.05 -9.77
CA VAL A 550 14.30 3.63 -8.62
C VAL A 550 14.04 2.83 -7.34
N LYS A 551 15.01 2.89 -6.43
CA LYS A 551 14.98 2.20 -5.14
C LYS A 551 15.14 3.17 -3.98
N LEU A 552 14.48 2.89 -2.87
CA LEU A 552 14.63 3.58 -1.60
C LEU A 552 14.78 2.56 -0.48
N THR A 553 15.69 2.79 0.46
CA THR A 553 15.94 1.93 1.63
C THR A 553 15.61 2.71 2.90
N PRO A 554 14.34 2.87 3.30
CA PRO A 554 13.90 4.03 4.07
C PRO A 554 14.41 4.09 5.52
N ASP A 555 14.74 2.94 6.09
CA ASP A 555 15.31 2.83 7.44
C ASP A 555 16.84 3.13 7.47
N VAL A 556 17.46 3.30 6.29
CA VAL A 556 18.92 3.54 6.12
C VAL A 556 19.23 4.83 5.36
N SER A 557 18.42 5.16 4.34
CA SER A 557 18.58 6.33 3.46
C SER A 557 17.25 7.08 3.30
N LYS A 558 17.33 8.41 3.17
CA LYS A 558 16.19 9.26 2.79
C LYS A 558 16.05 9.46 1.28
N SER A 559 17.08 9.12 0.54
CA SER A 559 17.24 9.45 -0.87
C SER A 559 17.08 8.21 -1.76
N TYR A 560 16.41 8.40 -2.89
CA TYR A 560 16.29 7.40 -3.93
C TYR A 560 17.62 7.17 -4.65
N VAL A 561 17.85 5.94 -5.10
CA VAL A 561 18.93 5.58 -6.02
C VAL A 561 18.34 5.02 -7.31
N GLN A 562 19.01 5.28 -8.44
CA GLN A 562 18.64 4.71 -9.73
C GLN A 562 18.95 3.20 -9.77
N ASP A 563 18.18 2.47 -10.55
CA ASP A 563 18.35 1.05 -10.84
C ASP A 563 18.27 0.81 -12.36
N ASP A 564 18.48 -0.43 -12.80
CA ASP A 564 18.32 -0.80 -14.22
C ASP A 564 16.91 -0.44 -14.71
N PRO A 565 16.75 0.37 -15.77
CA PRO A 565 15.43 0.75 -16.28
C PRO A 565 14.73 -0.44 -16.93
N LEU A 566 13.39 -0.37 -16.98
CA LEU A 566 12.59 -1.31 -17.76
C LEU A 566 12.99 -1.28 -19.25
N PRO A 567 12.91 -2.41 -19.99
CA PRO A 567 13.24 -2.44 -21.42
C PRO A 567 12.38 -1.52 -22.29
N GLU A 568 11.18 -1.17 -21.83
CA GLU A 568 10.33 -0.13 -22.40
C GLU A 568 9.56 0.60 -21.29
N GLY A 569 8.98 1.75 -21.62
CA GLY A 569 8.06 2.45 -20.70
C GLY A 569 6.83 1.61 -20.39
N ARG A 570 6.40 1.58 -19.12
CA ARG A 570 5.27 0.73 -18.68
C ARG A 570 4.46 1.37 -17.55
N SER A 571 3.17 1.58 -17.78
CA SER A 571 2.16 1.83 -16.73
C SER A 571 1.38 0.54 -16.49
N MET A 572 0.83 0.37 -15.30
CA MET A 572 0.01 -0.77 -14.86
C MET A 572 0.73 -2.14 -14.87
N ALA A 573 2.01 -2.16 -14.50
CA ALA A 573 2.78 -3.39 -14.37
C ALA A 573 2.53 -4.06 -13.01
N ASN A 574 2.24 -5.36 -12.97
CA ASN A 574 2.33 -6.14 -11.74
C ASN A 574 3.78 -6.64 -11.55
N LEU A 575 4.32 -6.47 -10.34
CA LEU A 575 5.58 -7.09 -9.91
C LEU A 575 5.28 -8.24 -8.94
N ILE A 576 5.58 -9.47 -9.34
CA ILE A 576 5.25 -10.70 -8.60
C ILE A 576 6.53 -11.41 -8.16
N PHE A 577 6.65 -11.76 -6.87
CA PHE A 577 7.74 -12.60 -6.40
C PHE A 577 7.68 -14.01 -6.98
N LEU A 578 8.84 -14.57 -7.31
CA LEU A 578 9.04 -15.99 -7.53
C LEU A 578 9.87 -16.58 -6.35
N PRO A 579 9.65 -17.84 -5.95
CA PRO A 579 10.43 -18.50 -4.90
C PRO A 579 11.95 -18.47 -5.10
N ASP A 580 12.45 -18.50 -6.35
CA ASP A 580 13.88 -18.45 -6.66
C ASP A 580 14.52 -17.05 -6.52
N GLY A 581 13.83 -16.14 -5.80
CA GLY A 581 14.28 -14.79 -5.47
C GLY A 581 14.09 -13.76 -6.59
N LYS A 582 13.64 -14.18 -7.78
CA LYS A 582 13.41 -13.28 -8.92
C LYS A 582 12.03 -12.63 -8.84
N ILE A 583 11.86 -11.56 -9.61
CA ILE A 583 10.61 -10.78 -9.66
C ILE A 583 10.14 -10.75 -11.11
N LEU A 584 8.92 -11.24 -11.36
CA LEU A 584 8.29 -11.24 -12.67
C LEU A 584 7.53 -9.93 -12.89
N CYS A 585 7.81 -9.23 -13.98
CA CYS A 585 7.14 -8.00 -14.39
C CYS A 585 6.28 -8.24 -15.63
N LEU A 586 4.96 -8.25 -15.43
CA LEU A 586 3.95 -8.51 -16.46
C LEU A 586 2.80 -7.51 -16.37
N ASN A 587 1.82 -7.63 -17.27
CA ASN A 587 0.73 -6.68 -17.49
C ASN A 587 1.22 -5.28 -17.91
N GLY A 588 0.27 -4.41 -18.25
CA GLY A 588 0.50 -2.99 -18.46
C GLY A 588 0.58 -2.53 -19.91
N ALA A 589 0.79 -1.22 -20.07
CA ALA A 589 0.68 -0.47 -21.31
C ALA A 589 1.86 0.51 -21.49
N LYS A 590 2.25 0.81 -22.73
CA LYS A 590 3.35 1.76 -23.03
C LYS A 590 2.89 3.21 -23.02
N LEU A 591 1.61 3.46 -23.32
CA LEU A 591 1.02 4.79 -23.38
C LEU A 591 -0.15 4.92 -22.40
N GLY A 592 -0.34 6.13 -21.89
CA GLY A 592 -1.43 6.50 -20.99
C GLY A 592 -1.26 6.00 -19.56
N THR A 593 -2.39 5.88 -18.86
CA THR A 593 -2.45 5.68 -17.40
C THR A 593 -3.65 4.82 -17.01
N ALA A 594 -3.67 4.40 -15.75
CA ALA A 594 -4.75 3.61 -15.17
C ALA A 594 -6.06 4.41 -15.06
N GLY A 595 -7.04 4.07 -15.88
CA GLY A 595 -8.36 4.70 -15.87
C GLY A 595 -9.21 4.30 -17.07
N TYR A 596 -10.49 4.68 -17.03
CA TYR A 596 -11.42 4.57 -18.15
C TYR A 596 -12.40 5.75 -18.18
N GLY A 597 -13.06 5.95 -19.32
CA GLY A 597 -14.11 6.94 -19.51
C GLY A 597 -14.71 6.92 -20.92
N ASN A 598 -15.55 7.90 -21.23
CA ASN A 598 -16.30 8.02 -22.49
C ASN A 598 -15.88 9.25 -23.34
N GLN A 599 -14.73 9.84 -23.05
CA GLN A 599 -14.18 10.98 -23.77
C GLN A 599 -13.79 10.57 -25.19
N SER A 600 -13.98 11.47 -26.17
CA SER A 600 -13.74 11.21 -27.60
C SER A 600 -12.28 10.94 -28.00
N TRP A 601 -11.37 10.89 -27.02
CA TRP A 601 -9.95 10.55 -27.19
C TRP A 601 -9.55 9.23 -26.51
N ALA A 602 -10.46 8.58 -25.78
CA ALA A 602 -10.22 7.28 -25.16
C ALA A 602 -10.12 6.17 -26.22
N ILE A 603 -9.35 5.12 -25.94
CA ILE A 603 -9.20 3.97 -26.84
C ILE A 603 -10.22 2.92 -26.43
N GLY A 604 -11.35 2.88 -27.14
CA GLY A 604 -12.57 2.24 -26.64
C GLY A 604 -13.12 3.05 -25.46
N MET A 605 -12.92 2.55 -24.24
CA MET A 605 -13.09 3.33 -23.01
C MET A 605 -11.76 3.54 -22.24
N SER A 606 -10.65 2.94 -22.69
CA SER A 606 -9.36 2.94 -22.00
C SER A 606 -8.64 4.29 -22.06
N TYR A 607 -8.03 4.70 -20.94
CA TYR A 607 -7.09 5.82 -20.89
C TYR A 607 -5.63 5.42 -21.19
N ALA A 608 -5.39 4.16 -21.53
CA ALA A 608 -4.09 3.60 -21.86
C ALA A 608 -4.11 2.78 -23.15
N ASP A 609 -2.97 2.69 -23.83
CA ASP A 609 -2.82 2.04 -25.13
C ASP A 609 -1.44 1.38 -25.29
N GLN A 610 -1.31 0.52 -26.31
CA GLN A 610 -0.13 -0.30 -26.62
C GLN A 610 0.22 -1.26 -25.46
N PRO A 611 -0.51 -2.38 -25.28
CA PRO A 611 -0.24 -3.38 -24.25
C PRO A 611 1.17 -3.95 -24.34
N VAL A 612 1.78 -4.22 -23.17
CA VAL A 612 3.10 -4.85 -23.07
C VAL A 612 2.94 -6.36 -22.86
N LEU A 613 2.65 -7.05 -23.96
CA LEU A 613 2.35 -8.48 -23.98
C LEU A 613 3.53 -9.39 -23.56
N THR A 614 4.78 -8.93 -23.72
CA THR A 614 5.97 -9.71 -23.34
C THR A 614 6.42 -9.36 -21.92
N PRO A 615 6.37 -10.31 -20.96
CA PRO A 615 6.87 -10.10 -19.61
C PRO A 615 8.39 -9.87 -19.61
N VAL A 616 8.92 -9.52 -18.45
CA VAL A 616 10.36 -9.41 -18.24
C VAL A 616 10.69 -9.86 -16.81
N MET A 617 11.74 -10.65 -16.66
CA MET A 617 12.25 -11.10 -15.37
C MET A 617 13.23 -10.07 -14.80
N TYR A 618 13.14 -9.79 -13.51
CA TYR A 618 14.16 -9.07 -12.75
C TYR A 618 14.91 -10.05 -11.84
N ASP A 619 16.25 -10.04 -11.93
CA ASP A 619 17.13 -10.78 -11.02
C ASP A 619 17.85 -9.80 -10.05
N PRO A 620 17.60 -9.88 -8.72
CA PRO A 620 18.26 -9.01 -7.75
C PRO A 620 19.78 -9.22 -7.62
N ALA A 621 20.28 -10.41 -7.94
CA ALA A 621 21.69 -10.77 -7.82
C ALA A 621 22.48 -10.44 -9.10
N ALA A 622 21.81 -10.14 -10.21
CA ALA A 622 22.47 -9.76 -11.45
C ALA A 622 23.21 -8.40 -11.33
N PRO A 623 24.36 -8.25 -12.03
CA PRO A 623 25.06 -6.97 -12.14
C PRO A 623 24.16 -5.87 -12.71
N ALA A 624 24.43 -4.62 -12.35
CA ALA A 624 23.75 -3.47 -12.94
C ALA A 624 23.96 -3.41 -14.47
N GLY A 625 22.95 -2.94 -15.18
CA GLY A 625 22.81 -3.02 -16.64
C GLY A 625 22.41 -4.40 -17.19
N LYS A 626 22.06 -5.37 -16.31
CA LYS A 626 21.71 -6.77 -16.69
C LYS A 626 20.60 -7.40 -15.84
N ARG A 627 19.93 -6.65 -14.97
CA ARG A 627 18.91 -7.17 -14.03
C ARG A 627 17.61 -7.56 -14.72
N TRP A 628 17.21 -6.80 -15.75
CA TRP A 628 16.05 -7.11 -16.58
C TRP A 628 16.42 -8.04 -17.74
N SER A 629 15.68 -9.15 -17.89
CA SER A 629 15.87 -10.12 -18.98
C SER A 629 14.56 -10.68 -19.53
N ARG A 630 14.53 -10.91 -20.85
CA ARG A 630 13.49 -11.65 -21.58
C ARG A 630 13.94 -13.03 -22.07
N GLY A 631 15.14 -13.47 -21.67
CA GLY A 631 15.70 -14.75 -22.13
C GLY A 631 14.78 -15.91 -21.75
N GLY A 632 14.22 -16.58 -22.77
CA GLY A 632 13.30 -17.70 -22.58
C GLY A 632 11.90 -17.31 -22.10
N LEU A 633 11.42 -16.08 -22.36
CA LEU A 633 10.06 -15.65 -22.04
C LEU A 633 9.23 -15.38 -23.31
N SER A 634 8.09 -16.04 -23.44
CA SER A 634 7.10 -15.83 -24.52
C SER A 634 6.10 -14.73 -24.16
N ALA A 635 5.44 -14.14 -25.16
CA ALA A 635 4.39 -13.15 -24.97
C ALA A 635 3.02 -13.80 -24.70
N SER A 636 2.16 -13.13 -23.92
CA SER A 636 0.73 -13.43 -23.90
C SER A 636 0.06 -12.91 -25.18
N ASN A 637 -1.08 -13.49 -25.56
CA ASN A 637 -1.96 -12.97 -26.63
C ASN A 637 -3.13 -12.13 -26.09
N ILE A 638 -3.15 -11.82 -24.79
CA ILE A 638 -4.25 -11.11 -24.11
C ILE A 638 -3.73 -9.77 -23.56
N PRO A 639 -4.28 -8.62 -24.00
CA PRO A 639 -4.00 -7.33 -23.39
C PRO A 639 -4.46 -7.28 -21.93
N ARG A 640 -3.50 -7.21 -21.00
CA ARG A 640 -3.75 -7.04 -19.56
C ARG A 640 -3.57 -5.57 -19.17
N MET A 641 -4.64 -4.80 -19.39
CA MET A 641 -4.71 -3.34 -19.23
C MET A 641 -5.20 -2.95 -17.81
N TYR A 642 -5.89 -1.82 -17.67
CA TYR A 642 -6.43 -1.36 -16.38
C TYR A 642 -7.42 -2.37 -15.77
N HIS A 643 -7.34 -2.58 -14.45
CA HIS A 643 -8.00 -3.68 -13.72
C HIS A 643 -7.51 -5.10 -14.05
N SER A 644 -6.28 -5.28 -14.56
CA SER A 644 -5.60 -6.57 -14.47
C SER A 644 -4.97 -6.82 -13.10
N SER A 645 -4.86 -8.09 -12.74
CA SER A 645 -4.30 -8.59 -11.47
C SER A 645 -3.43 -9.82 -11.71
N ALA A 646 -2.49 -10.08 -10.79
CA ALA A 646 -1.68 -11.30 -10.83
C ALA A 646 -1.17 -11.73 -9.45
N THR A 647 -0.94 -13.03 -9.26
CA THR A 647 -0.38 -13.57 -8.01
C THR A 647 0.40 -14.87 -8.20
N LEU A 648 1.32 -15.16 -7.28
CA LEU A 648 2.05 -16.43 -7.22
C LEU A 648 1.15 -17.54 -6.67
N LEU A 649 1.17 -18.71 -7.31
CA LEU A 649 0.51 -19.94 -6.85
C LEU A 649 1.45 -20.89 -6.09
N PRO A 650 0.93 -21.85 -5.31
CA PRO A 650 1.75 -22.80 -4.54
C PRO A 650 2.64 -23.69 -5.42
N ASP A 651 2.25 -24.00 -6.65
CA ASP A 651 3.07 -24.79 -7.59
C ASP A 651 4.26 -24.00 -8.19
N GLY A 652 4.36 -22.70 -7.89
CA GLY A 652 5.35 -21.78 -8.46
C GLY A 652 4.98 -21.22 -9.83
N SER A 653 3.73 -21.40 -10.29
CA SER A 653 3.20 -20.64 -11.44
C SER A 653 2.69 -19.26 -11.01
N VAL A 654 2.46 -18.37 -11.98
CA VAL A 654 1.85 -17.06 -11.73
C VAL A 654 0.50 -16.99 -12.43
N PHE A 655 -0.56 -16.74 -11.67
CA PHE A 655 -1.93 -16.60 -12.13
C PHE A 655 -2.19 -15.16 -12.59
N VAL A 656 -2.85 -14.96 -13.73
CA VAL A 656 -3.06 -13.64 -14.37
C VAL A 656 -4.49 -13.53 -14.90
N SER A 657 -5.22 -12.47 -14.54
CA SER A 657 -6.61 -12.24 -14.98
C SER A 657 -7.01 -10.75 -14.90
N GLY A 658 -8.24 -10.41 -15.30
CA GLY A 658 -8.60 -9.05 -15.78
C GLY A 658 -7.94 -8.76 -17.14
N SER A 659 -8.10 -7.64 -17.82
CA SER A 659 -8.52 -6.30 -17.44
C SER A 659 -9.99 -5.95 -17.70
N ASN A 660 -10.39 -4.77 -17.22
CA ASN A 660 -11.74 -4.26 -17.42
C ASN A 660 -11.75 -2.71 -17.51
N PRO A 661 -11.13 -2.12 -18.57
CA PRO A 661 -11.02 -0.66 -18.76
C PRO A 661 -12.33 -0.06 -19.33
N ASN A 662 -13.47 -0.55 -18.84
CA ASN A 662 -14.82 -0.22 -19.30
C ASN A 662 -15.68 0.21 -18.11
N SER A 663 -16.75 0.97 -18.37
CA SER A 663 -17.66 1.44 -17.30
C SER A 663 -18.74 0.43 -16.90
N ASP A 664 -18.98 -0.57 -17.76
CA ASP A 664 -19.90 -1.70 -17.55
C ASP A 664 -19.40 -2.92 -18.36
N TYR A 665 -20.13 -4.04 -18.34
CA TYR A 665 -19.77 -5.28 -19.03
C TYR A 665 -19.80 -5.08 -20.55
N ASN A 666 -18.63 -4.86 -21.14
CA ASN A 666 -18.47 -4.51 -22.55
C ASN A 666 -17.64 -5.58 -23.27
N VAL A 667 -18.30 -6.36 -24.14
CA VAL A 667 -17.65 -7.41 -24.95
C VAL A 667 -18.11 -7.37 -26.40
N GLY A 668 -17.25 -7.79 -27.32
CA GLY A 668 -17.57 -7.94 -28.74
C GLY A 668 -16.36 -7.70 -29.64
N PRO A 669 -16.43 -8.09 -30.93
CA PRO A 669 -15.31 -7.99 -31.88
C PRO A 669 -14.95 -6.55 -32.28
N THR A 670 -15.73 -5.56 -31.83
CA THR A 670 -15.50 -4.12 -32.06
C THR A 670 -15.26 -3.33 -30.77
N VAL A 671 -15.11 -4.03 -29.63
CA VAL A 671 -14.78 -3.41 -28.34
C VAL A 671 -13.27 -3.51 -28.17
N GLU A 672 -12.57 -2.39 -28.31
CA GLU A 672 -11.14 -2.33 -28.01
C GLU A 672 -10.92 -2.44 -26.49
N TYR A 673 -9.99 -3.30 -26.08
CA TYR A 673 -9.80 -3.72 -24.68
C TYR A 673 -11.12 -4.11 -23.95
N PRO A 674 -11.78 -5.22 -24.35
CA PRO A 674 -13.06 -5.64 -23.75
C PRO A 674 -12.90 -6.05 -22.28
N THR A 675 -14.03 -6.19 -21.59
CA THR A 675 -14.11 -6.81 -20.27
C THR A 675 -13.61 -8.26 -20.34
N GLU A 676 -12.46 -8.52 -19.70
CA GLU A 676 -11.72 -9.77 -19.85
C GLU A 676 -11.88 -10.70 -18.64
N TYR A 677 -12.41 -11.90 -18.89
CA TYR A 677 -12.50 -12.99 -17.91
C TYR A 677 -11.48 -14.11 -18.18
N ARG A 678 -10.94 -14.19 -19.40
CA ARG A 678 -10.01 -15.26 -19.81
C ARG A 678 -8.77 -15.20 -18.94
N THR A 679 -8.50 -16.27 -18.22
CA THR A 679 -7.50 -16.35 -17.17
C THR A 679 -6.31 -17.16 -17.65
N GLU A 680 -5.10 -16.66 -17.41
CA GLU A 680 -3.86 -17.32 -17.81
C GLU A 680 -3.06 -17.81 -16.59
N ARG A 681 -2.36 -18.93 -16.76
CA ARG A 681 -1.28 -19.38 -15.90
C ARG A 681 0.04 -19.18 -16.65
N PHE A 682 0.93 -18.35 -16.13
CA PHE A 682 2.30 -18.20 -16.60
C PHE A 682 3.21 -19.19 -15.85
N TYR A 683 4.08 -19.88 -16.59
CA TYR A 683 5.00 -20.88 -16.06
C TYR A 683 6.44 -20.37 -16.06
N PRO A 684 7.07 -20.08 -14.89
CA PRO A 684 8.44 -19.59 -14.85
C PRO A 684 9.51 -20.60 -15.34
N PRO A 685 10.75 -20.15 -15.62
CA PRO A 685 11.82 -20.99 -16.18
C PRO A 685 12.24 -22.25 -15.38
N TYR A 686 11.82 -22.40 -14.12
CA TYR A 686 12.03 -23.61 -13.31
C TYR A 686 10.87 -24.60 -13.36
N TYR A 687 9.72 -24.25 -13.96
CA TYR A 687 8.44 -24.89 -13.63
C TYR A 687 8.39 -26.38 -14.00
N ASN A 688 8.99 -26.75 -15.12
CA ASN A 688 8.99 -28.10 -15.71
C ASN A 688 10.04 -29.08 -15.14
N LYS A 689 10.73 -28.73 -14.05
CA LYS A 689 11.71 -29.59 -13.38
C LYS A 689 11.04 -30.43 -12.28
N ARG A 690 11.67 -31.54 -11.86
CA ARG A 690 11.33 -32.19 -10.57
C ARG A 690 11.52 -31.15 -9.46
N ARG A 691 10.54 -31.04 -8.57
CA ARG A 691 10.59 -30.13 -7.42
C ARG A 691 11.08 -30.86 -6.17
N PRO A 692 11.89 -30.22 -5.30
CA PRO A 692 12.22 -30.78 -3.99
C PRO A 692 10.98 -31.13 -3.16
N GLN A 693 11.05 -32.20 -2.37
CA GLN A 693 9.97 -32.72 -1.52
C GLN A 693 10.40 -32.77 -0.04
N PRO A 694 10.76 -31.60 0.53
CA PRO A 694 11.36 -31.49 1.87
C PRO A 694 10.50 -32.09 2.98
N VAL A 695 11.16 -32.79 3.91
CA VAL A 695 10.54 -33.32 5.14
C VAL A 695 10.93 -32.44 6.32
N GLY A 696 9.99 -32.06 7.18
CA GLY A 696 10.27 -31.33 8.43
C GLY A 696 9.79 -29.87 8.49
N LEU A 697 9.23 -29.33 7.39
CA LEU A 697 8.65 -27.98 7.38
C LEU A 697 7.56 -27.82 8.46
N LEU A 698 7.52 -26.68 9.15
CA LEU A 698 6.56 -26.41 10.23
C LEU A 698 5.27 -25.76 9.70
N ARG A 699 4.11 -26.16 10.25
CA ARG A 699 2.81 -25.49 10.00
C ARG A 699 2.73 -24.05 10.53
N GLN A 700 3.59 -23.67 11.47
CA GLN A 700 3.60 -22.36 12.12
C GLN A 700 5.04 -21.94 12.46
N LEU A 701 5.36 -20.65 12.28
CA LEU A 701 6.68 -20.08 12.57
C LEU A 701 6.58 -18.95 13.60
N SER A 702 7.47 -18.98 14.59
CA SER A 702 7.60 -17.94 15.62
C SER A 702 8.61 -16.86 15.21
N TYR A 703 8.66 -15.76 15.96
CA TYR A 703 9.65 -14.69 15.81
C TYR A 703 10.80 -14.92 16.79
N GLY A 704 11.92 -15.42 16.29
CA GLY A 704 12.91 -16.14 17.11
C GLY A 704 12.33 -17.46 17.65
N GLY A 705 13.11 -18.12 18.51
CA GLY A 705 12.83 -19.46 19.04
C GLY A 705 13.82 -20.50 18.52
N PRO A 706 13.64 -21.78 18.90
CA PRO A 706 14.52 -22.87 18.49
C PRO A 706 14.46 -23.09 16.97
N SER A 707 15.62 -23.41 16.41
CA SER A 707 15.78 -23.87 15.03
C SER A 707 15.05 -25.20 14.80
N PHE A 708 14.79 -25.53 13.52
CA PHE A 708 14.16 -26.77 13.09
C PHE A 708 14.89 -27.38 11.89
N ASP A 709 14.86 -28.69 11.79
CA ASP A 709 15.56 -29.44 10.75
C ASP A 709 14.64 -29.75 9.57
N VAL A 710 15.18 -29.64 8.35
CA VAL A 710 14.51 -29.99 7.10
C VAL A 710 15.38 -30.98 6.33
N THR A 711 14.93 -32.22 6.19
CA THR A 711 15.65 -33.26 5.44
C THR A 711 15.36 -33.15 3.94
N LEU A 712 16.41 -33.34 3.14
CA LEU A 712 16.40 -33.44 1.68
C LEU A 712 17.02 -34.78 1.26
N ASP A 713 16.39 -35.46 0.32
CA ASP A 713 16.92 -36.70 -0.27
C ASP A 713 17.84 -36.46 -1.47
N ALA A 714 18.41 -37.54 -2.02
CA ALA A 714 19.30 -37.48 -3.17
C ALA A 714 18.63 -36.93 -4.44
N ASP A 715 17.32 -37.13 -4.62
CA ASP A 715 16.59 -36.58 -5.78
C ASP A 715 16.25 -35.09 -5.59
N ASP A 716 16.07 -34.64 -4.35
CA ASP A 716 15.88 -33.23 -3.97
C ASP A 716 17.16 -32.41 -4.18
N LEU A 717 18.33 -33.04 -4.00
CA LEU A 717 19.64 -32.47 -4.35
C LEU A 717 20.08 -32.77 -5.80
N PHE A 718 19.21 -33.39 -6.61
CA PHE A 718 19.43 -33.72 -8.02
C PHE A 718 20.67 -34.62 -8.28
N GLY A 719 20.98 -35.51 -7.33
CA GLY A 719 22.12 -36.42 -7.37
C GLY A 719 23.47 -35.80 -7.02
N ASP A 720 23.50 -34.53 -6.59
CA ASP A 720 24.72 -33.79 -6.27
C ASP A 720 24.56 -33.04 -4.93
N ILE A 721 25.21 -33.57 -3.90
CA ILE A 721 25.23 -33.02 -2.53
C ILE A 721 25.68 -31.55 -2.47
N GLU A 722 26.51 -31.06 -3.41
CA GLU A 722 26.95 -29.66 -3.44
C GLU A 722 25.78 -28.67 -3.66
N ASN A 723 24.63 -29.13 -4.18
CA ASN A 723 23.44 -28.30 -4.30
C ASN A 723 22.85 -27.87 -2.95
N VAL A 724 23.18 -28.55 -1.84
CA VAL A 724 22.81 -28.10 -0.48
C VAL A 724 23.37 -26.71 -0.16
N LYS A 725 24.52 -26.35 -0.74
CA LYS A 725 25.18 -25.04 -0.57
C LYS A 725 24.43 -23.89 -1.25
N LYS A 726 23.46 -24.23 -2.11
CA LYS A 726 22.54 -23.32 -2.81
C LYS A 726 21.09 -23.54 -2.38
N ALA A 727 20.87 -24.31 -1.31
CA ALA A 727 19.54 -24.52 -0.76
C ALA A 727 19.13 -23.33 0.11
N SER A 728 17.85 -22.96 0.08
CA SER A 728 17.30 -21.92 0.94
C SER A 728 15.83 -22.17 1.26
N ILE A 729 15.38 -21.65 2.40
CA ILE A 729 13.98 -21.69 2.83
C ILE A 729 13.41 -20.29 2.71
N VAL A 730 12.32 -20.13 1.96
CA VAL A 730 11.73 -18.82 1.65
C VAL A 730 10.25 -18.80 1.99
N ILE A 731 9.82 -17.71 2.64
CA ILE A 731 8.46 -17.44 3.05
C ILE A 731 7.91 -16.32 2.16
N ILE A 732 6.88 -16.61 1.37
CA ILE A 732 6.23 -15.63 0.50
C ILE A 732 4.78 -15.42 0.94
N ARG A 733 4.40 -14.17 1.14
CA ARG A 733 2.99 -13.75 1.14
C ARG A 733 2.71 -13.09 -0.22
N PRO A 734 1.88 -13.68 -1.10
CA PRO A 734 1.62 -13.13 -2.44
C PRO A 734 0.87 -11.78 -2.43
N GLY A 735 0.12 -11.52 -1.35
CA GLY A 735 -0.63 -10.28 -1.13
C GLY A 735 -2.01 -10.26 -1.79
N PHE A 736 -2.69 -9.12 -1.66
CA PHE A 736 -3.95 -8.80 -2.33
C PHE A 736 -3.66 -8.01 -3.61
N SER A 737 -3.77 -8.65 -4.77
CA SER A 737 -3.51 -8.01 -6.07
C SER A 737 -4.72 -7.20 -6.54
N THR A 738 -4.52 -5.93 -6.87
CA THR A 738 -5.51 -5.10 -7.56
C THR A 738 -4.85 -3.85 -8.13
N HIS A 739 -5.38 -3.29 -9.22
CA HIS A 739 -4.90 -2.04 -9.81
C HIS A 739 -3.36 -1.98 -9.96
N SER A 740 -2.76 -3.07 -10.45
CA SER A 740 -1.31 -3.28 -10.63
C SER A 740 -0.42 -3.31 -9.35
N MET A 741 -1.00 -3.32 -8.15
CA MET A 741 -0.27 -3.47 -6.88
C MET A 741 -0.72 -4.69 -6.08
N ASN A 742 0.20 -5.32 -5.33
CA ASN A 742 -0.10 -6.44 -4.45
C ASN A 742 0.11 -6.02 -2.98
N MET A 743 -0.97 -5.59 -2.32
CA MET A 743 -0.93 -5.12 -0.93
C MET A 743 -0.53 -6.26 0.02
N GLY A 744 0.33 -5.98 1.01
CA GLY A 744 0.86 -7.00 1.93
C GLY A 744 1.83 -8.00 1.30
N GLN A 745 2.22 -7.86 0.03
CA GLN A 745 3.20 -8.76 -0.60
C GLN A 745 4.57 -8.69 0.12
N ARG A 746 5.14 -9.86 0.44
CA ARG A 746 6.45 -10.01 1.12
C ARG A 746 7.17 -11.28 0.68
N PHE A 747 8.49 -11.22 0.66
CA PHE A 747 9.42 -12.34 0.53
C PHE A 747 10.42 -12.25 1.68
N VAL A 748 10.56 -13.32 2.45
CA VAL A 748 11.54 -13.45 3.54
C VAL A 748 12.28 -14.77 3.38
N GLN A 749 13.58 -14.74 3.13
CA GLN A 749 14.43 -15.92 3.28
C GLN A 749 14.74 -16.12 4.76
N LEU A 750 14.65 -17.35 5.26
CA LEU A 750 15.10 -17.71 6.61
C LEU A 750 16.62 -17.93 6.62
N GLU A 751 17.25 -17.73 7.77
CA GLU A 751 18.64 -18.11 7.97
C GLU A 751 18.74 -19.64 8.13
N SER A 752 19.72 -20.24 7.46
CA SER A 752 19.88 -21.70 7.48
C SER A 752 21.31 -22.14 7.19
N THR A 753 21.74 -23.19 7.88
CA THR A 753 22.97 -23.95 7.63
C THR A 753 22.61 -25.37 7.19
N TYR A 754 23.60 -26.24 7.00
CA TYR A 754 23.36 -27.60 6.51
C TYR A 754 24.36 -28.63 7.06
N THR A 755 23.94 -29.89 7.15
CA THR A 755 24.82 -31.05 7.26
C THR A 755 24.57 -31.94 6.04
N GLY A 756 25.60 -32.16 5.22
CA GLY A 756 25.54 -33.02 4.03
C GLY A 756 26.19 -34.39 4.26
N PHE A 757 25.50 -35.46 3.85
CA PHE A 757 25.89 -36.86 4.08
C PHE A 757 26.42 -37.55 2.82
N ARG A 758 27.12 -38.68 3.00
CA ARG A 758 27.78 -39.41 1.89
C ARG A 758 26.85 -40.09 0.89
N ASP A 759 25.57 -40.25 1.22
CA ASP A 759 24.55 -40.89 0.39
C ASP A 759 23.77 -39.88 -0.48
N ASN A 760 24.30 -38.65 -0.63
CA ASN A 760 23.65 -37.50 -1.24
C ASN A 760 22.37 -37.02 -0.53
N THR A 761 22.12 -37.42 0.73
CA THR A 761 21.10 -36.75 1.57
C THR A 761 21.68 -35.55 2.31
N ALA A 762 20.82 -34.65 2.78
CA ALA A 762 21.20 -33.56 3.67
C ALA A 762 20.12 -33.20 4.68
N VAL A 763 20.52 -32.54 5.75
CA VAL A 763 19.62 -31.78 6.63
C VAL A 763 19.99 -30.32 6.52
N LEU A 764 19.00 -29.46 6.26
CA LEU A 764 19.10 -28.02 6.48
C LEU A 764 18.68 -27.74 7.93
N HIS A 765 19.52 -27.05 8.68
CA HIS A 765 19.15 -26.52 9.99
C HIS A 765 18.63 -25.10 9.77
N VAL A 766 17.42 -24.79 10.22
CA VAL A 766 16.69 -23.59 9.81
C VAL A 766 16.29 -22.77 11.03
N SER A 767 16.65 -21.49 11.03
CA SER A 767 16.18 -20.53 12.03
C SER A 767 14.68 -20.27 11.88
N GLN A 768 14.02 -19.91 12.99
CA GLN A 768 12.71 -19.26 12.95
C GLN A 768 12.78 -17.92 12.19
N LEU A 769 11.64 -17.25 12.00
CA LEU A 769 11.64 -15.89 11.47
C LEU A 769 12.51 -14.98 12.36
N PRO A 770 13.14 -13.94 11.80
CA PRO A 770 13.84 -12.93 12.61
C PRO A 770 12.97 -12.42 13.77
N PRO A 771 13.55 -12.06 14.93
CA PRO A 771 12.82 -11.65 16.13
C PRO A 771 12.21 -10.23 16.03
N ASN A 772 11.51 -9.95 14.95
CA ASN A 772 10.88 -8.68 14.62
C ASN A 772 9.63 -8.89 13.74
N PRO A 773 8.42 -8.82 14.31
CA PRO A 773 7.16 -9.00 13.57
C PRO A 773 6.87 -7.94 12.49
N ALA A 774 7.69 -6.88 12.36
CA ALA A 774 7.56 -5.90 11.29
C ALA A 774 8.31 -6.28 9.99
N ILE A 775 9.19 -7.29 10.01
CA ILE A 775 9.81 -7.86 8.79
C ILE A 775 8.75 -8.64 7.98
N LEU A 776 7.94 -9.44 8.68
CA LEU A 776 6.77 -10.13 8.12
C LEU A 776 5.67 -10.14 9.18
N ALA A 777 4.66 -9.28 8.98
CA ALA A 777 3.47 -9.21 9.83
C ALA A 777 2.79 -10.59 9.97
N PRO A 778 2.17 -10.91 11.10
CA PRO A 778 1.57 -12.23 11.34
C PRO A 778 0.42 -12.53 10.37
N GLY A 779 0.00 -13.79 10.32
CA GLY A 779 -1.03 -14.29 9.39
C GLY A 779 -0.45 -15.27 8.35
N PRO A 780 -1.28 -15.83 7.46
CA PRO A 780 -0.85 -16.88 6.52
C PRO A 780 0.19 -16.39 5.51
N ALA A 781 1.07 -17.29 5.11
CA ALA A 781 2.03 -17.17 4.03
C ALA A 781 2.30 -18.57 3.44
N PHE A 782 3.19 -18.68 2.46
CA PHE A 782 3.62 -19.94 1.86
C PHE A 782 5.11 -20.16 2.07
N ILE A 783 5.50 -21.35 2.55
CA ILE A 783 6.88 -21.79 2.72
C ILE A 783 7.29 -22.65 1.52
N PHE A 784 8.45 -22.34 0.94
CA PHE A 784 9.08 -23.11 -0.13
C PHE A 784 10.51 -23.46 0.28
N VAL A 785 11.01 -24.62 -0.14
CA VAL A 785 12.44 -24.92 -0.15
C VAL A 785 12.94 -24.84 -1.58
N VAL A 786 13.96 -24.04 -1.81
CA VAL A 786 14.57 -23.83 -3.12
C VAL A 786 15.92 -24.54 -3.13
N VAL A 787 16.15 -25.45 -4.08
CA VAL A 787 17.44 -26.10 -4.28
C VAL A 787 17.95 -25.75 -5.67
N ASN A 788 19.14 -25.15 -5.77
CA ASN A 788 19.79 -24.81 -7.05
C ASN A 788 18.87 -24.03 -8.04
N GLY A 789 18.04 -23.12 -7.50
CA GLY A 789 17.07 -22.32 -8.25
C GLY A 789 15.77 -23.04 -8.64
N VAL A 790 15.48 -24.20 -8.05
CA VAL A 790 14.23 -24.96 -8.25
C VAL A 790 13.45 -25.03 -6.93
N PRO A 791 12.25 -24.42 -6.85
CA PRO A 791 11.44 -24.49 -5.64
C PRO A 791 10.61 -25.76 -5.56
N SER A 792 10.43 -26.26 -4.34
CA SER A 792 9.36 -27.20 -3.97
C SER A 792 7.99 -26.67 -4.42
N VAL A 793 6.96 -27.52 -4.39
CA VAL A 793 5.61 -26.98 -4.20
C VAL A 793 5.57 -26.28 -2.83
N GLY A 794 4.96 -25.11 -2.76
CA GLY A 794 4.84 -24.31 -1.54
C GLY A 794 3.69 -24.80 -0.66
N ALA A 795 3.91 -24.83 0.65
CA ALA A 795 2.88 -25.20 1.61
C ALA A 795 2.42 -23.99 2.43
N GLN A 796 1.18 -23.98 2.91
CA GLN A 796 0.67 -22.87 3.71
C GLN A 796 1.17 -22.96 5.16
N VAL A 797 1.74 -21.85 5.62
CA VAL A 797 2.34 -21.67 6.96
C VAL A 797 1.71 -20.48 7.66
N MET A 798 1.45 -20.61 8.96
CA MET A 798 1.03 -19.48 9.80
C MET A 798 2.25 -18.72 10.33
N VAL A 799 2.32 -17.42 10.07
CA VAL A 799 3.38 -16.54 10.62
C VAL A 799 2.89 -15.92 11.93
N GLY A 800 3.70 -16.02 12.98
CA GLY A 800 3.34 -15.54 14.31
C GLY A 800 2.30 -16.43 15.00
N SER A 801 1.53 -15.86 15.92
CA SER A 801 0.60 -16.60 16.79
C SER A 801 -0.66 -17.14 16.10
N GLY A 802 -0.97 -16.71 14.87
CA GLY A 802 -2.28 -16.93 14.27
C GLY A 802 -3.40 -16.14 14.96
N SER A 803 -3.06 -15.08 15.70
CA SER A 803 -4.01 -14.24 16.43
C SER A 803 -3.65 -12.76 16.33
N LEU A 804 -4.65 -11.89 16.57
CA LEU A 804 -4.44 -10.45 16.67
C LEU A 804 -3.84 -10.10 18.05
N GLY A 805 -2.99 -9.08 18.09
CA GLY A 805 -2.32 -8.60 19.31
C GLY A 805 -0.79 -8.65 19.21
N ALA A 806 -0.13 -8.19 20.28
CA ALA A 806 1.33 -8.19 20.37
C ALA A 806 1.88 -9.63 20.27
N GLN A 807 2.73 -9.86 19.27
CA GLN A 807 3.30 -11.17 18.98
C GLN A 807 4.39 -11.53 20.00
N SER A 808 4.50 -12.82 20.34
CA SER A 808 5.62 -13.31 21.14
C SER A 808 6.91 -13.25 20.33
N VAL A 809 7.96 -12.67 20.91
CA VAL A 809 9.32 -12.60 20.35
C VAL A 809 10.25 -13.31 21.32
N GLN A 810 11.07 -14.22 20.79
CA GLN A 810 12.03 -15.03 21.53
C GLN A 810 13.46 -14.72 21.06
N PRO A 811 14.51 -15.08 21.82
CA PRO A 811 15.88 -15.12 21.31
C PRO A 811 15.96 -16.05 20.09
N ILE A 812 16.91 -15.79 19.17
CA ILE A 812 17.24 -16.74 18.11
C ILE A 812 17.92 -17.96 18.78
N GLY A 813 17.42 -19.17 18.51
CA GLY A 813 18.04 -20.41 19.00
C GLY A 813 19.32 -20.78 18.24
N ASP A 814 20.11 -21.69 18.81
CA ASP A 814 21.38 -22.10 18.21
C ASP A 814 21.19 -22.72 16.82
N LEU A 815 22.10 -22.39 15.90
CA LEU A 815 22.13 -22.90 14.53
C LEU A 815 23.47 -23.63 14.31
N PRO A 816 23.49 -24.95 14.06
CA PRO A 816 24.73 -25.71 13.86
C PRO A 816 25.58 -25.12 12.72
N ALA A 817 26.90 -25.16 12.83
CA ALA A 817 27.78 -24.72 11.74
C ALA A 817 27.66 -25.65 10.52
N SER A 818 27.62 -25.10 9.30
CA SER A 818 27.50 -25.92 8.09
C SER A 818 28.66 -26.92 7.95
N SER A 819 28.32 -28.17 7.65
CA SER A 819 29.29 -29.28 7.57
C SER A 819 29.00 -30.24 6.42
N MET A 820 30.01 -31.03 6.05
CA MET A 820 29.94 -32.11 5.07
C MET A 820 30.68 -33.30 5.68
N GLU A 821 30.08 -34.49 5.65
CA GLU A 821 30.74 -35.72 6.09
C GLU A 821 32.01 -35.98 5.28
N GLN A 822 33.17 -35.78 5.90
CA GLN A 822 34.44 -36.10 5.26
C GLN A 822 34.50 -37.58 4.91
N PRO A 823 35.16 -37.96 3.79
CA PRO A 823 35.56 -39.34 3.57
C PRO A 823 36.40 -39.79 4.77
N SER A 824 36.05 -40.92 5.37
CA SER A 824 36.90 -41.55 6.38
C SER A 824 38.18 -41.97 5.68
N SER A 825 39.30 -41.31 5.99
CA SER A 825 40.61 -41.78 5.55
C SER A 825 40.74 -43.24 6.00
N GLU A 826 41.01 -44.13 5.06
CA GLU A 826 41.21 -45.55 5.36
C GLU A 826 42.22 -45.66 6.50
N LEU A 827 41.90 -46.50 7.50
CA LEU A 827 42.79 -46.77 8.62
C LEU A 827 44.12 -47.29 8.06
N GLY A 828 45.13 -46.41 8.03
CA GLY A 828 46.38 -46.63 7.32
C GLY A 828 46.97 -47.98 7.69
N ALA A 829 47.25 -48.81 6.69
CA ALA A 829 47.55 -50.22 6.86
C ALA A 829 48.66 -50.44 7.91
N ALA A 830 48.25 -50.91 9.09
CA ALA A 830 49.14 -51.14 10.21
C ALA A 830 50.06 -52.33 9.90
N GLN A 831 51.23 -52.05 9.30
CA GLN A 831 52.25 -53.06 9.04
C GLN A 831 52.67 -53.71 10.35
N SER A 832 52.36 -54.99 10.50
CA SER A 832 52.63 -55.79 11.69
C SER A 832 54.12 -56.11 11.80
N SER A 833 54.90 -55.20 12.39
CA SER A 833 56.27 -55.45 12.81
C SER A 833 56.29 -56.37 14.03
N HIS A 834 56.45 -57.67 13.80
CA HIS A 834 56.69 -58.64 14.87
C HIS A 834 57.99 -58.29 15.62
N ASN A 835 57.87 -57.96 16.91
CA ASN A 835 58.96 -58.04 17.87
C ASN A 835 58.42 -58.61 19.17
N ALA A 836 59.04 -59.67 19.68
CA ALA A 836 58.59 -60.40 20.87
C ALA A 836 59.68 -60.40 21.94
N ALA A 837 59.37 -59.82 23.11
CA ALA A 837 60.10 -60.04 24.36
C ALA A 837 59.22 -59.70 25.57
N SER A 838 59.16 -60.61 26.55
CA SER A 838 58.88 -60.42 28.00
C SER A 838 58.11 -59.16 28.47
N SER A 839 57.10 -59.25 29.35
CA SER A 839 57.27 -59.88 30.67
C SER A 839 55.97 -60.07 31.48
N GLN A 840 55.91 -61.20 32.19
CA GLN A 840 55.21 -61.48 33.47
C GLN A 840 53.68 -61.35 33.60
N VAL A 841 53.18 -62.09 34.60
CA VAL A 841 51.82 -62.67 34.82
C VAL A 841 51.81 -63.17 36.30
N PRO A 842 50.70 -63.30 37.07
CA PRO A 842 49.29 -62.91 36.89
C PRO A 842 48.68 -62.07 38.05
N GLN A 843 47.34 -61.95 38.03
CA GLN A 843 46.33 -61.90 39.12
C GLN A 843 45.43 -60.65 39.03
N TRP A 844 44.10 -60.69 39.21
CA TRP A 844 43.18 -61.72 39.74
C TRP A 844 41.98 -61.98 38.79
N LEU A 845 41.15 -62.99 39.08
CA LEU A 845 39.92 -63.35 38.35
C LEU A 845 38.71 -63.48 39.30
N ALA A 846 37.50 -63.58 38.69
CA ALA A 846 36.16 -63.68 39.29
C ALA A 846 35.51 -62.33 39.72
N ALA A 847 34.19 -62.13 39.60
CA ALA A 847 33.10 -63.08 39.28
C ALA A 847 32.01 -62.51 38.33
N ALA A 848 31.10 -63.40 37.90
CA ALA A 848 29.92 -63.26 37.02
C ALA A 848 29.08 -61.95 37.18
N ALA A 849 28.41 -61.36 36.16
CA ALA A 849 27.53 -61.88 35.09
C ALA A 849 26.20 -62.48 35.58
N TRP A 850 25.04 -62.10 34.97
CA TRP A 850 23.76 -62.85 34.80
C TRP A 850 22.62 -61.90 34.32
N GLY A 851 21.71 -62.38 33.44
CA GLY A 851 20.48 -61.68 32.99
C GLY A 851 20.68 -60.58 31.92
N ILE A 852 20.32 -60.67 30.61
CA ILE A 852 19.28 -61.40 29.82
C ILE A 852 17.91 -60.69 29.73
N LEU A 853 17.74 -59.96 28.60
CA LEU A 853 16.62 -59.95 27.61
C LEU A 853 15.13 -59.82 28.04
N LEU A 854 14.34 -59.19 27.13
CA LEU A 854 12.86 -59.02 27.12
C LEU A 854 12.33 -57.98 28.14
N VAL A 855 11.46 -57.00 27.83
CA VAL A 855 10.52 -56.68 26.73
C VAL A 855 9.17 -57.44 26.74
N VAL A 856 8.08 -56.65 26.58
CA VAL A 856 6.64 -57.01 26.62
C VAL A 856 6.03 -57.19 28.02
N ILE A 857 4.77 -56.77 28.18
CA ILE A 857 3.93 -56.76 29.41
C ILE A 857 4.36 -55.64 30.39
N SER A 858 3.56 -54.64 30.77
CA SER A 858 2.08 -54.55 30.81
C SER A 858 1.50 -53.27 30.19
N TYR A 859 0.36 -53.40 29.50
CA TYR A 859 -0.67 -52.34 29.41
C TYR A 859 -1.64 -52.57 30.59
N ALA A 860 -1.80 -51.61 31.51
CA ALA A 860 -2.95 -51.47 32.41
C ALA A 860 -2.79 -50.28 33.39
N TRP A 861 -3.40 -49.13 33.08
CA TRP A 861 -4.47 -48.46 33.86
C TRP A 861 -4.85 -47.13 33.18
#